data_AF-A0A318YCX8-F1
#
_entry.id   AF-A0A318YCX8-F1
#
_cell.length_a   1.000
_cell.length_b   1.000
_cell.length_c   1.000
_cell.angle_alpha   90.00
_cell.angle_beta   90.00
_cell.angle_gamma   90.00
#
_symmetry.space_group_name_H-M   'P 1'
#
loop_
_entity.id
_entity.type
_entity.pdbx_description
1 polymer ?
#
loop_
_entity_poly.entity_id
_entity_poly.type
_entity_poly.pdbx_seq_one_letter_code
_entity_poly.pdbx_strand_id
1 'polypeptide(L)'
;MADEEWEAHKAEIERLYIRENKKLEEVLQFMETTYGFRKTKYHYTARLKKGGFKKYRMGALKWRHVNREIQKRAAEGQNLEVWFDGVYYDPKTVQFEIHRQGFQRETDKYRQEPLSPTPEGLIVCSPGPLIFQVTWPQNLPWFIFSNTALSSLQNVPSNPSISLEHLPGVRKMDLPSQIIERGLIDSLGSLMIGSHAKVLRTGRNSARVAAALSSIMPEQHEGQNLYIAERLCGLRGGSDAVERLQVALFLLSNSFQVSEPDDDSWQSNIREFLDVYSDDETDDDPDYETNAYFHDKKRGEPRTSKEDQTIMATFYQSGLDTVNNLKYLLFLPGATAHAISHKLFASAVRSEDVRMVRMALEAGMSPDIPIIHDGFPVPPLILASNFRDSRAALDMCKLFLSYGSGLKDTRILERALCEAIRSRNNELIKLFLARNIPIPGEALSAAIKTGTPGLFSMLLDIDPNINKRSGGSYDLSILGLAVDRNDVSMTQYLLALGADVDAIQHVKFRENYLVKSTTLGLAIRKGNEDIINLLLDTHPNINHQEASDDYIPPLVLSVECGAINITQRLLSVGAEVSTVDGIEEMSLVQRALERNDLETSRLLISYGASVEPTQMEDYYTSILYENVAMNNIDTAISLLSWGARKNETFYDKVPDTILGAAIVGGHCEMVGSLLQAGATKIGKSLIQIGNLETAMYLEQLGLLPQILHCYGQPILVSAIRMSRRSDDGLVQYLLDRNVDKQPKNVGLKPFFMMSKCSLQPVGRERYWRFLDYATVCLSPLAAAISYLRFPESFSLAKLLIVRGASIGDLELTAAVEDYRCGSQHFGILQLLLDNLSQQPCAVPNAFEKALQYDHIVFLVRRFLEIGLDPGGKVVASGFLDNIFLYQLHGVIDCEVLDSILERAVIWRNGVSLRTVLHSRTWTAVEKGRALTTALHYRHKSAVQDLLDAGADVNQAVRIDLGSYPPLWLAIERQDISLTRRLVALGADCEWNISRNNPGREKTIFCAAVNTGNRHIVKILLDVCTYVNRPAASERGRMALQAAAEDGNVQIVDMLLDAGADPNQSAAEFGGGTALQFAAIKGYIGIARKLLAEGADVNAKKSLRDGRTALEGAAEHGRIDMLQLLLNEGASIVASGRRQYIRAVKLAEQNAEFGTAKLLRDQGGWTE
;
A
#
# COMPACT_ATOMS: atom_id res chain seq x y z
N MET A 1 -10.40 88.25 -1.70
CA MET A 1 -9.05 87.69 -1.90
C MET A 1 -8.65 86.67 -0.82
N ALA A 2 -8.57 86.99 0.49
CA ALA A 2 -8.08 86.01 1.48
C ALA A 2 -9.00 84.79 1.75
N ASP A 3 -10.32 84.92 1.56
CA ASP A 3 -11.28 83.81 1.78
C ASP A 3 -11.42 82.88 0.54
N GLU A 4 -11.14 83.35 -0.68
CA GLU A 4 -11.17 82.53 -1.91
C GLU A 4 -10.01 81.54 -1.98
N GLU A 5 -8.81 81.97 -1.57
CA GLU A 5 -7.63 81.11 -1.43
C GLU A 5 -7.86 79.96 -0.43
N TRP A 6 -8.62 80.20 0.64
CA TRP A 6 -8.89 79.16 1.65
C TRP A 6 -9.89 78.11 1.15
N GLU A 7 -10.94 78.54 0.46
CA GLU A 7 -11.94 77.63 -0.12
C GLU A 7 -11.34 76.74 -1.22
N ALA A 8 -10.37 77.23 -2.00
CA ALA A 8 -9.65 76.43 -3.00
C ALA A 8 -8.87 75.25 -2.37
N HIS A 9 -8.34 75.44 -1.16
CA HIS A 9 -7.53 74.43 -0.46
C HIS A 9 -8.27 73.68 0.64
N LYS A 10 -9.55 74.01 0.86
CA LYS A 10 -10.37 73.45 1.94
C LYS A 10 -10.56 71.93 1.83
N ALA A 11 -10.78 71.42 0.62
CA ALA A 11 -10.95 69.98 0.38
C ALA A 11 -9.67 69.20 0.71
N GLU A 12 -8.51 69.75 0.37
CA GLU A 12 -7.22 69.09 0.64
C GLU A 12 -6.84 69.17 2.12
N ILE A 13 -7.12 70.30 2.78
CA ILE A 13 -6.97 70.43 4.22
C ILE A 13 -7.91 69.46 4.95
N GLU A 14 -9.15 69.27 4.46
CA GLU A 14 -10.08 68.29 5.01
C GLU A 14 -9.57 66.85 4.83
N ARG A 15 -9.06 66.52 3.65
CA ARG A 15 -8.46 65.21 3.38
C ARG A 15 -7.30 64.93 4.35
N LEU A 16 -6.34 65.84 4.44
CA LEU A 16 -5.13 65.64 5.24
C LEU A 16 -5.43 65.64 6.75
N TYR A 17 -6.26 66.57 7.21
CA TYR A 17 -6.53 66.77 8.64
C TYR A 17 -7.59 65.82 9.20
N ILE A 18 -8.59 65.43 8.41
CA ILE A 18 -9.69 64.56 8.84
C ILE A 18 -9.56 63.13 8.31
N ARG A 19 -9.37 62.91 7.01
CA ARG A 19 -9.34 61.55 6.43
C ARG A 19 -8.02 60.84 6.72
N GLU A 20 -6.90 61.54 6.60
CA GLU A 20 -5.56 60.99 6.85
C GLU A 20 -5.08 61.21 8.30
N ASN A 21 -5.89 61.88 9.14
CA ASN A 21 -5.66 62.11 10.56
C ASN A 21 -4.31 62.76 10.94
N LYS A 22 -3.64 63.48 10.02
CA LYS A 22 -2.33 64.12 10.26
C LYS A 22 -2.39 65.18 11.37
N LYS A 23 -1.25 65.47 12.01
CA LYS A 23 -1.16 66.56 13.01
C LYS A 23 -1.25 67.91 12.32
N LEU A 24 -1.76 68.93 13.00
CA LEU A 24 -1.94 70.25 12.40
C LEU A 24 -0.61 70.85 11.91
N GLU A 25 0.50 70.58 12.59
CA GLU A 25 1.85 70.96 12.16
C GLU A 25 2.27 70.30 10.84
N GLU A 26 1.93 69.02 10.64
CA GLU A 26 2.23 68.28 9.41
C GLU A 26 1.37 68.77 8.24
N VAL A 27 0.10 69.09 8.50
CA VAL A 27 -0.78 69.69 7.49
C VAL A 27 -0.28 71.08 7.09
N LEU A 28 0.15 71.90 8.05
CA LEU A 28 0.77 73.20 7.78
C LEU A 28 2.01 73.04 6.89
N GLN A 29 2.90 72.12 7.25
CA GLN A 29 4.14 71.88 6.52
C GLN A 29 3.88 71.37 5.10
N PHE A 30 2.93 70.43 4.93
CA PHE A 30 2.56 69.87 3.63
C PHE A 30 1.88 70.92 2.73
N MET A 31 0.98 71.73 3.27
CA MET A 31 0.32 72.78 2.50
C MET A 31 1.30 73.89 2.08
N GLU A 32 2.30 74.16 2.91
CA GLU A 32 3.38 75.09 2.58
C GLU A 32 4.32 74.55 1.50
N THR A 33 4.76 73.29 1.61
CA THR A 33 5.72 72.70 0.66
C THR A 33 5.11 72.37 -0.70
N THR A 34 3.88 71.84 -0.72
CA THR A 34 3.27 71.34 -1.96
C THR A 34 2.51 72.43 -2.71
N TYR A 35 1.85 73.34 -2.00
CA TYR A 35 0.97 74.36 -2.59
C TYR A 35 1.43 75.80 -2.33
N GLY A 36 2.57 76.00 -1.67
CA GLY A 36 3.06 77.34 -1.31
C GLY A 36 2.18 78.08 -0.30
N PHE A 37 1.23 77.37 0.33
CA PHE A 37 0.13 77.97 1.09
C PHE A 37 0.57 78.26 2.54
N ARG A 38 1.21 79.42 2.73
CA ARG A 38 1.85 79.80 4.00
C ARG A 38 0.92 80.65 4.89
N LYS A 39 0.23 80.03 5.85
CA LYS A 39 -0.56 80.73 6.88
C LYS A 39 -0.16 80.26 8.27
N THR A 40 -0.25 81.14 9.27
CA THR A 40 0.12 80.80 10.66
C THR A 40 -0.83 79.74 11.26
N LYS A 41 -0.34 78.97 12.25
CA LYS A 41 -1.13 78.00 13.03
C LYS A 41 -2.43 78.57 13.60
N TYR A 42 -2.41 79.82 14.06
CA TYR A 42 -3.61 80.52 14.55
C TYR A 42 -4.70 80.63 13.46
N HIS A 43 -4.34 81.02 12.24
CA HIS A 43 -5.27 81.14 11.12
C HIS A 43 -5.92 79.79 10.75
N TYR A 44 -5.13 78.71 10.69
CA TYR A 44 -5.65 77.35 10.51
C TYR A 44 -6.64 76.97 11.61
N THR A 45 -6.29 77.18 12.89
CA THR A 45 -7.18 76.82 14.01
C THR A 45 -8.48 77.62 14.03
N ALA A 46 -8.44 78.91 13.70
CA ALA A 46 -9.62 79.78 13.65
C ALA A 46 -10.55 79.40 12.49
N ARG A 47 -10.00 79.04 11.32
CA ARG A 47 -10.78 78.60 10.14
C ARG A 47 -11.29 77.18 10.25
N LEU A 48 -10.54 76.26 10.87
CA LEU A 48 -11.04 74.91 11.20
C LEU A 48 -12.24 74.98 12.15
N LYS A 49 -12.21 75.88 13.16
CA LYS A 49 -13.37 76.15 14.04
C LYS A 49 -14.55 76.78 13.28
N LYS A 50 -14.29 77.78 12.42
CA LYS A 50 -15.35 78.48 11.65
C LYS A 50 -15.98 77.58 10.57
N GLY A 51 -15.21 76.64 10.01
CA GLY A 51 -15.65 75.68 9.00
C GLY A 51 -16.21 74.35 9.55
N GLY A 52 -16.38 74.22 10.87
CA GLY A 52 -16.99 73.02 11.47
C GLY A 52 -16.15 71.74 11.45
N PHE A 53 -14.86 71.83 11.12
CA PHE A 53 -13.96 70.69 11.04
C PHE A 53 -13.58 70.16 12.45
N LYS A 54 -14.36 69.20 12.96
CA LYS A 54 -14.08 68.48 14.22
C LYS A 54 -13.41 67.14 13.93
N LYS A 55 -12.25 66.87 14.55
CA LYS A 55 -11.70 65.51 14.63
C LYS A 55 -12.68 64.64 15.43
N TYR A 56 -13.05 63.48 14.87
CA TYR A 56 -14.00 62.49 15.42
C TYR A 56 -15.46 62.97 15.42
N ARG A 57 -16.13 62.84 14.25
CA ARG A 57 -17.50 63.32 13.98
C ARG A 57 -18.63 62.55 14.68
N MET A 58 -18.34 61.44 15.35
CA MET A 58 -19.38 60.59 15.95
C MET A 58 -19.96 61.24 17.22
N GLY A 59 -21.27 61.49 17.21
CA GLY A 59 -22.01 61.97 18.39
C GLY A 59 -22.19 60.89 19.47
N ALA A 60 -22.52 61.31 20.70
CA ALA A 60 -22.60 60.42 21.86
C ALA A 60 -23.50 59.17 21.66
N LEU A 61 -24.58 59.30 20.87
CA LEU A 61 -25.50 58.21 20.53
C LEU A 61 -24.84 57.10 19.69
N LYS A 62 -23.97 57.48 18.72
CA LYS A 62 -23.26 56.52 17.87
C LYS A 62 -22.14 55.80 18.66
N TRP A 63 -21.43 56.52 19.53
CA TRP A 63 -20.43 55.92 20.42
C TRP A 63 -21.04 54.97 21.46
N ARG A 64 -22.28 55.21 21.92
CA ARG A 64 -23.02 54.23 22.74
C ARG A 64 -23.28 52.92 22.00
N HIS A 65 -23.62 52.99 20.71
CA HIS A 65 -23.87 51.81 19.88
C HIS A 65 -22.58 50.99 19.67
N VAL A 66 -21.47 51.67 19.34
CA VAL A 66 -20.13 51.04 19.23
C VAL A 66 -19.72 50.35 20.55
N ASN A 67 -19.88 51.03 21.69
CA ASN A 67 -19.56 50.45 23.00
C ASN A 67 -20.41 49.21 23.32
N ARG A 68 -21.71 49.23 22.97
CA ARG A 68 -22.61 48.08 23.18
C ARG A 68 -22.20 46.85 22.37
N GLU A 69 -21.84 47.03 21.10
CA GLU A 69 -21.38 45.90 20.25
C GLU A 69 -20.00 45.36 20.64
N ILE A 70 -19.10 46.23 21.10
CA ILE A 70 -17.82 45.80 21.67
C ILE A 70 -18.05 44.99 22.95
N GLN A 71 -18.91 45.45 23.86
CA GLN A 71 -19.24 44.73 25.11
C GLN A 71 -19.93 43.38 24.84
N LYS A 72 -20.85 43.32 23.88
CA LYS A 72 -21.56 42.09 23.49
C LYS A 72 -20.59 41.00 23.01
N ARG A 73 -19.57 41.36 22.22
CA ARG A 73 -18.62 40.40 21.63
C ARG A 73 -17.32 40.23 22.40
N ALA A 74 -17.03 41.10 23.38
CA ALA A 74 -15.97 40.86 24.36
C ALA A 74 -16.25 39.62 25.22
N ALA A 75 -17.53 39.26 25.44
CA ALA A 75 -17.93 38.00 26.07
C ALA A 75 -17.58 36.75 25.22
N GLU A 76 -17.31 36.92 23.92
CA GLU A 76 -16.99 35.87 22.95
C GLU A 76 -15.48 35.84 22.59
N GLY A 77 -14.66 36.70 23.21
CA GLY A 77 -13.19 36.66 23.10
C GLY A 77 -12.59 37.19 21.79
N GLN A 78 -13.27 38.06 21.03
CA GLN A 78 -12.81 38.55 19.72
C GLN A 78 -12.34 40.02 19.73
N ASN A 79 -11.28 40.34 18.98
CA ASN A 79 -10.85 41.71 18.67
C ASN A 79 -11.75 42.30 17.56
N LEU A 80 -12.01 43.62 17.58
CA LEU A 80 -12.91 44.29 16.63
C LEU A 80 -12.26 45.51 15.99
N GLU A 81 -12.62 45.76 14.73
CA GLU A 81 -12.34 46.96 13.96
C GLU A 81 -13.59 47.85 13.87
N VAL A 82 -13.43 49.17 14.03
CA VAL A 82 -14.52 50.15 13.95
C VAL A 82 -14.27 51.10 12.78
N TRP A 83 -15.20 51.10 11.83
CA TRP A 83 -15.18 51.93 10.63
C TRP A 83 -16.39 52.87 10.63
N PHE A 84 -16.18 54.14 10.30
CA PHE A 84 -17.26 55.11 10.14
C PHE A 84 -17.04 55.97 8.89
N ASP A 85 -18.02 55.99 7.97
CA ASP A 85 -17.96 56.65 6.65
C ASP A 85 -16.64 56.34 5.89
N GLY A 86 -16.21 55.07 5.94
CA GLY A 86 -14.97 54.60 5.29
C GLY A 86 -13.66 54.93 6.01
N VAL A 87 -13.73 55.54 7.21
CA VAL A 87 -12.54 55.88 8.02
C VAL A 87 -12.38 54.88 9.17
N TYR A 88 -11.20 54.28 9.29
CA TYR A 88 -10.82 53.37 10.37
C TYR A 88 -10.52 54.13 11.67
N TYR A 89 -11.03 53.62 12.79
CA TYR A 89 -10.74 54.14 14.12
C TYR A 89 -9.89 53.13 14.89
N ASP A 90 -8.69 53.56 15.30
CA ASP A 90 -7.79 52.68 16.03
C ASP A 90 -8.35 52.34 17.44
N PRO A 91 -8.01 51.17 17.99
CA PRO A 91 -8.57 50.71 19.26
C PRO A 91 -8.31 51.65 20.45
N LYS A 92 -7.18 52.38 20.46
CA LYS A 92 -6.85 53.31 21.56
C LYS A 92 -7.73 54.57 21.48
N THR A 93 -7.97 55.08 20.27
CA THR A 93 -8.90 56.19 20.04
C THR A 93 -10.35 55.80 20.36
N VAL A 94 -10.77 54.58 20.00
CA VAL A 94 -12.09 54.05 20.36
C VAL A 94 -12.27 53.97 21.88
N GLN A 95 -11.28 53.41 22.60
CA GLN A 95 -11.32 53.34 24.07
C GLN A 95 -11.31 54.74 24.71
N PHE A 96 -10.49 55.66 24.21
CA PHE A 96 -10.40 57.03 24.70
C PHE A 96 -11.73 57.80 24.53
N GLU A 97 -12.38 57.69 23.36
CA GLU A 97 -13.66 58.36 23.11
C GLU A 97 -14.81 57.72 23.92
N ILE A 98 -14.85 56.39 24.05
CA ILE A 98 -15.82 55.71 24.94
C ILE A 98 -15.67 56.20 26.39
N HIS A 99 -14.43 56.35 26.87
CA HIS A 99 -14.14 56.85 28.22
C HIS A 99 -14.50 58.34 28.37
N ARG A 100 -14.19 59.16 27.35
CA ARG A 100 -14.47 60.61 27.32
C ARG A 100 -15.96 60.93 27.38
N GLN A 101 -16.81 60.11 26.78
CA GLN A 101 -18.26 60.30 26.79
C GLN A 101 -18.93 59.91 28.12
N GLY A 102 -18.15 59.38 29.09
CA GLY A 102 -18.59 59.22 30.47
C GLY A 102 -19.67 58.14 30.67
N PHE A 103 -19.57 57.00 29.99
CA PHE A 103 -20.48 55.87 30.22
C PHE A 103 -20.10 55.12 31.51
N GLN A 104 -20.39 55.71 32.67
CA GLN A 104 -20.22 55.05 33.97
C GLN A 104 -21.37 54.11 34.31
N ARG A 105 -21.04 53.16 35.19
CA ARG A 105 -21.58 51.81 35.36
C ARG A 105 -22.90 51.77 36.14
N GLU A 106 -23.60 50.64 35.96
CA GLU A 106 -24.65 50.03 36.80
C GLU A 106 -26.13 50.28 36.51
N THR A 107 -26.58 51.41 35.96
CA THR A 107 -28.05 51.62 35.76
C THR A 107 -28.60 51.22 34.37
N ASP A 108 -27.74 51.04 33.36
CA ASP A 108 -28.16 50.73 31.99
C ASP A 108 -28.39 49.22 31.71
N LYS A 109 -28.12 48.34 32.69
CA LYS A 109 -28.31 46.88 32.54
C LYS A 109 -29.79 46.47 32.36
N TYR A 110 -30.74 47.35 32.67
CA TYR A 110 -32.17 47.01 32.76
C TYR A 110 -33.10 47.83 31.84
N ARG A 111 -32.57 48.63 30.89
CA ARG A 111 -33.40 49.20 29.82
C ARG A 111 -33.28 48.35 28.55
N GLN A 112 -34.25 47.49 28.31
CA GLN A 112 -34.52 46.97 26.97
C GLN A 112 -35.27 48.05 26.17
N GLU A 113 -34.54 48.96 25.54
CA GLU A 113 -35.08 49.75 24.43
C GLU A 113 -35.03 48.92 23.13
N PRO A 114 -36.03 49.07 22.23
CA PRO A 114 -36.08 48.34 20.96
C PRO A 114 -34.86 48.69 20.08
N LEU A 115 -34.41 47.70 19.30
CA LEU A 115 -33.30 47.81 18.36
C LEU A 115 -33.53 48.98 17.38
N SER A 116 -32.88 50.12 17.63
CA SER A 116 -32.70 51.12 16.58
C SER A 116 -31.77 50.54 15.51
N PRO A 117 -32.11 50.65 14.21
CA PRO A 117 -31.27 50.14 13.11
C PRO A 117 -29.85 50.73 13.20
N THR A 118 -28.85 49.96 12.75
CA THR A 118 -27.44 50.39 12.71
C THR A 118 -27.37 51.76 12.05
N PRO A 119 -26.84 52.79 12.73
CA PRO A 119 -26.78 54.13 12.15
C PRO A 119 -26.02 54.11 10.83
N GLU A 120 -26.58 54.75 9.80
CA GLU A 120 -25.95 54.84 8.48
C GLU A 120 -24.48 55.30 8.60
N GLY A 121 -23.60 54.60 7.87
CA GLY A 121 -22.16 54.85 7.82
C GLY A 121 -21.31 54.10 8.86
N LEU A 122 -21.88 53.40 9.84
CA LEU A 122 -21.12 52.70 10.91
C LEU A 122 -20.99 51.19 10.65
N ILE A 123 -19.76 50.66 10.63
CA ILE A 123 -19.46 49.23 10.47
C ILE A 123 -18.52 48.77 11.61
N VAL A 124 -18.91 47.71 12.31
CA VAL A 124 -18.11 47.06 13.36
C VAL A 124 -17.93 45.58 13.03
N CYS A 125 -16.70 45.15 12.74
CA CYS A 125 -16.38 43.80 12.26
C CYS A 125 -15.20 43.17 13.00
N SER A 126 -15.13 41.84 13.05
CA SER A 126 -13.93 41.11 13.50
C SER A 126 -12.86 41.19 12.40
N PRO A 127 -11.56 41.32 12.72
CA PRO A 127 -10.53 41.44 11.69
C PRO A 127 -10.59 40.22 10.78
N GLY A 128 -10.67 40.45 9.47
CA GLY A 128 -10.50 39.39 8.48
C GLY A 128 -9.10 38.80 8.60
N PRO A 129 -8.87 37.53 8.19
CA PRO A 129 -7.52 37.03 8.04
C PRO A 129 -6.79 37.97 7.07
N LEU A 130 -5.58 38.40 7.42
CA LEU A 130 -4.69 39.16 6.52
C LEU A 130 -4.65 38.43 5.17
N ILE A 131 -5.30 39.02 4.17
CA ILE A 131 -5.57 38.38 2.89
C ILE A 131 -4.24 38.08 2.19
N PHE A 132 -4.10 36.82 1.77
CA PHE A 132 -3.28 36.41 0.64
C PHE A 132 -3.66 37.26 -0.59
N GLN A 133 -2.91 38.33 -0.87
CA GLN A 133 -2.92 38.96 -2.18
C GLN A 133 -2.14 38.05 -3.14
N VAL A 134 -2.78 37.01 -3.66
CA VAL A 134 -2.21 36.22 -4.76
C VAL A 134 -2.33 37.06 -6.03
N THR A 135 -1.23 37.65 -6.47
CA THR A 135 -1.15 38.29 -7.78
C THR A 135 -1.03 37.23 -8.86
N TRP A 136 -2.08 37.04 -9.65
CA TRP A 136 -2.08 36.09 -10.76
C TRP A 136 -1.36 36.66 -11.99
N PRO A 137 -0.58 35.83 -12.72
CA PRO A 137 0.04 36.26 -13.97
C PRO A 137 -1.04 36.66 -14.99
N GLN A 138 -0.95 37.86 -15.56
CA GLN A 138 -1.90 38.36 -16.57
C GLN A 138 -1.89 37.55 -17.89
N ASN A 139 -0.95 36.62 -18.03
CA ASN A 139 -0.65 35.85 -19.24
C ASN A 139 -1.36 34.50 -19.25
N LEU A 140 -2.20 34.19 -18.26
CA LEU A 140 -2.83 32.88 -18.13
C LEU A 140 -3.75 32.60 -19.35
N PRO A 141 -3.80 31.34 -19.84
CA PRO A 141 -4.71 30.93 -20.91
C PRO A 141 -6.17 31.32 -20.65
N TRP A 142 -6.58 31.29 -19.37
CA TRP A 142 -7.89 31.77 -18.94
C TRP A 142 -8.12 33.25 -19.23
N PHE A 143 -7.15 34.14 -18.99
CA PHE A 143 -7.32 35.57 -19.26
C PHE A 143 -7.48 35.84 -20.76
N ILE A 144 -6.67 35.18 -21.59
CA ILE A 144 -6.76 35.26 -23.05
C ILE A 144 -8.13 34.77 -23.53
N PHE A 145 -8.58 33.61 -23.03
CA PHE A 145 -9.89 33.04 -23.34
C PHE A 145 -11.04 33.94 -22.87
N SER A 146 -11.01 34.41 -21.62
CA SER A 146 -12.06 35.24 -21.03
C SER A 146 -12.22 36.59 -21.75
N ASN A 147 -11.13 37.24 -22.14
CA ASN A 147 -11.15 38.55 -22.80
C ASN A 147 -11.63 38.45 -24.26
N THR A 148 -11.41 37.31 -24.92
CA THR A 148 -11.80 37.08 -26.33
C THR A 148 -13.18 36.44 -26.47
N ALA A 149 -13.50 35.47 -25.62
CA ALA A 149 -14.77 34.73 -25.66
C ALA A 149 -15.93 35.53 -25.05
N LEU A 150 -15.76 36.14 -23.86
CA LEU A 150 -16.87 36.80 -23.15
C LEU A 150 -17.27 38.14 -23.79
N SER A 151 -16.33 38.85 -24.42
CA SER A 151 -16.62 40.09 -25.16
C SER A 151 -17.46 39.82 -26.42
N SER A 152 -17.30 38.65 -27.04
CA SER A 152 -18.03 38.24 -28.24
C SER A 152 -19.37 37.55 -27.93
N LEU A 153 -19.53 36.99 -26.72
CA LEU A 153 -20.76 36.36 -26.21
C LEU A 153 -21.78 37.37 -25.65
N GLN A 154 -21.53 38.68 -25.69
CA GLN A 154 -22.42 39.73 -25.16
C GLN A 154 -23.77 39.88 -25.90
N ASN A 155 -24.01 39.09 -26.95
CA ASN A 155 -25.28 39.04 -27.69
C ASN A 155 -26.23 37.91 -27.21
N VAL A 156 -26.05 37.38 -26.00
CA VAL A 156 -26.99 36.40 -25.41
C VAL A 156 -28.27 37.15 -24.97
N PRO A 157 -29.46 36.81 -25.50
CA PRO A 157 -30.71 37.47 -25.13
C PRO A 157 -31.04 37.25 -23.66
N SER A 158 -31.54 38.30 -22.99
CA SER A 158 -31.77 38.39 -21.54
C SER A 158 -32.83 37.44 -20.97
N ASN A 159 -33.39 36.53 -21.78
CA ASN A 159 -34.40 35.56 -21.38
C ASN A 159 -34.31 34.30 -22.27
N PRO A 160 -33.62 33.23 -21.83
CA PRO A 160 -33.75 31.93 -22.46
C PRO A 160 -35.07 31.32 -21.99
N SER A 161 -36.13 31.47 -22.78
CA SER A 161 -37.36 30.68 -22.59
C SER A 161 -37.07 29.25 -23.06
N ILE A 162 -36.31 28.49 -22.26
CA ILE A 162 -36.05 27.08 -22.53
C ILE A 162 -37.21 26.28 -21.98
N SER A 163 -38.02 25.73 -22.87
CA SER A 163 -38.96 24.67 -22.56
C SER A 163 -38.17 23.42 -22.13
N LEU A 164 -37.96 23.29 -20.83
CA LEU A 164 -37.27 22.20 -20.11
C LEU A 164 -38.05 20.86 -20.13
N GLU A 165 -38.80 20.57 -21.20
CA GLU A 165 -39.65 19.36 -21.29
C GLU A 165 -38.91 18.10 -21.74
N HIS A 166 -37.62 18.18 -22.08
CA HIS A 166 -36.92 17.10 -22.82
C HIS A 166 -35.57 16.67 -22.24
N LEU A 167 -35.29 16.91 -20.95
CA LEU A 167 -34.16 16.30 -20.24
C LEU A 167 -34.64 14.98 -19.62
N PRO A 168 -34.12 13.80 -20.04
CA PRO A 168 -34.54 12.53 -19.45
C PRO A 168 -34.07 12.47 -17.99
N GLY A 169 -35.02 12.45 -17.03
CA GLY A 169 -34.73 12.13 -15.62
C GLY A 169 -34.89 13.25 -14.59
N VAL A 170 -35.16 14.50 -14.96
CA VAL A 170 -35.34 15.60 -13.97
C VAL A 170 -36.82 15.74 -13.58
N ARG A 171 -37.15 15.52 -12.30
CA ARG A 171 -38.52 15.69 -11.78
C ARG A 171 -38.89 17.17 -11.71
N LYS A 172 -40.15 17.49 -12.05
CA LYS A 172 -40.74 18.84 -12.20
C LYS A 172 -40.78 19.70 -10.91
N MET A 173 -40.23 19.24 -9.78
CA MET A 173 -40.40 19.85 -8.46
C MET A 173 -39.18 20.62 -7.94
N ASP A 174 -38.20 20.83 -8.80
CA ASP A 174 -36.88 21.31 -8.44
C ASP A 174 -36.59 22.57 -9.28
N LEU A 175 -36.79 23.76 -8.67
CA LEU A 175 -36.59 25.05 -9.34
C LEU A 175 -35.13 25.15 -9.85
N PRO A 176 -34.86 25.22 -11.16
CA PRO A 176 -33.51 25.10 -11.71
C PRO A 176 -32.54 26.15 -11.17
N SER A 177 -33.00 27.40 -10.98
CA SER A 177 -32.19 28.52 -10.48
C SER A 177 -31.60 28.30 -9.09
N GLN A 178 -32.31 27.59 -8.19
CA GLN A 178 -31.84 27.33 -6.82
C GLN A 178 -30.86 26.14 -6.74
N ILE A 179 -31.00 25.17 -7.64
CA ILE A 179 -30.12 23.99 -7.71
C ILE A 179 -28.76 24.34 -8.28
N ILE A 180 -28.71 25.25 -9.26
CA ILE A 180 -27.44 25.72 -9.84
C ILE A 180 -26.69 26.63 -8.86
N GLU A 181 -27.40 27.51 -8.15
CA GLU A 181 -26.80 28.38 -7.13
C GLU A 181 -26.20 27.56 -5.98
N ARG A 182 -26.89 26.51 -5.52
CA ARG A 182 -26.32 25.57 -4.55
C ARG A 182 -25.19 24.76 -5.16
N GLY A 183 -25.38 24.17 -6.35
CA GLY A 183 -24.38 23.31 -6.99
C GLY A 183 -23.05 24.02 -7.30
N LEU A 184 -23.07 25.27 -7.80
CA LEU A 184 -21.87 26.06 -8.03
C LEU A 184 -21.18 26.44 -6.71
N ILE A 185 -21.95 26.85 -5.68
CA ILE A 185 -21.38 27.23 -4.37
C ILE A 185 -20.86 26.00 -3.60
N ASP A 186 -21.53 24.86 -3.71
CA ASP A 186 -21.12 23.59 -3.10
C ASP A 186 -19.88 23.03 -3.80
N SER A 187 -19.77 23.17 -5.13
CA SER A 187 -18.54 22.88 -5.90
C SER A 187 -17.39 23.79 -5.51
N LEU A 188 -17.66 25.08 -5.22
CA LEU A 188 -16.64 25.98 -4.68
C LEU A 188 -16.25 25.61 -3.25
N GLY A 189 -17.20 25.10 -2.45
CA GLY A 189 -17.01 24.71 -1.06
C GLY A 189 -16.14 23.46 -0.87
N SER A 190 -16.17 22.51 -1.80
CA SER A 190 -15.31 21.31 -1.77
C SER A 190 -13.88 21.55 -2.21
N LEU A 191 -13.62 22.66 -2.90
CA LEU A 191 -12.28 23.09 -3.29
C LEU A 191 -11.49 23.73 -2.12
N MET A 192 -12.11 23.87 -0.94
CA MET A 192 -11.53 24.56 0.23
C MET A 192 -11.16 23.57 1.35
N ILE A 193 -10.00 23.74 1.99
CA ILE A 193 -9.54 22.88 3.10
C ILE A 193 -10.01 23.43 4.46
N GLY A 194 -10.54 22.57 5.34
CA GLY A 194 -10.82 22.88 6.75
C GLY A 194 -12.17 23.57 7.04
N SER A 195 -12.24 24.41 8.08
CA SER A 195 -13.48 25.02 8.57
C SER A 195 -14.20 25.95 7.58
N HIS A 196 -13.51 26.41 6.54
CA HIS A 196 -14.05 27.29 5.50
C HIS A 196 -15.03 26.58 4.56
N ALA A 197 -14.82 25.29 4.27
CA ALA A 197 -15.75 24.46 3.49
C ALA A 197 -17.11 24.30 4.19
N LYS A 198 -17.08 24.07 5.51
CA LYS A 198 -18.28 23.91 6.34
C LYS A 198 -19.10 25.21 6.45
N VAL A 199 -18.43 26.36 6.31
CA VAL A 199 -19.04 27.69 6.42
C VAL A 199 -19.72 28.14 5.12
N LEU A 200 -19.21 27.73 3.94
CA LEU A 200 -19.86 27.98 2.65
C LEU A 200 -21.15 27.17 2.49
N ARG A 201 -21.17 25.93 3.00
CA ARG A 201 -22.37 25.05 3.03
C ARG A 201 -23.48 25.52 3.98
N THR A 202 -23.19 26.42 4.94
CA THR A 202 -24.12 26.77 6.04
C THR A 202 -24.69 28.20 6.01
N GLY A 203 -24.25 29.10 5.11
CA GLY A 203 -24.88 30.41 4.96
C GLY A 203 -24.33 31.31 3.83
N ARG A 204 -25.25 31.95 3.09
CA ARG A 204 -24.96 32.87 1.96
C ARG A 204 -24.32 34.18 2.46
N ASN A 205 -23.00 34.33 2.34
CA ASN A 205 -22.28 35.57 2.63
C ASN A 205 -21.34 35.92 1.46
N SER A 206 -21.62 37.03 0.77
CA SER A 206 -20.89 37.47 -0.42
C SER A 206 -19.40 37.69 -0.17
N ALA A 207 -19.00 38.18 1.01
CA ALA A 207 -17.59 38.40 1.34
C ALA A 207 -16.81 37.09 1.47
N ARG A 208 -17.47 36.01 1.90
CA ARG A 208 -16.85 34.68 2.04
C ARG A 208 -16.75 33.96 0.70
N VAL A 209 -17.76 34.09 -0.16
CA VAL A 209 -17.73 33.59 -1.54
C VAL A 209 -16.68 34.35 -2.37
N ALA A 210 -16.54 35.66 -2.17
CA ALA A 210 -15.50 36.47 -2.80
C ALA A 210 -14.09 36.02 -2.41
N ALA A 211 -13.88 35.70 -1.13
CA ALA A 211 -12.61 35.17 -0.64
C ALA A 211 -12.28 33.80 -1.24
N ALA A 212 -13.27 32.91 -1.37
CA ALA A 212 -13.10 31.61 -2.02
C ALA A 212 -12.78 31.76 -3.52
N LEU A 213 -13.53 32.60 -4.25
CA LEU A 213 -13.26 32.90 -5.65
C LEU A 213 -11.87 33.50 -5.85
N SER A 214 -11.42 34.40 -4.98
CA SER A 214 -10.08 35.00 -5.07
C SER A 214 -8.93 34.01 -4.87
N SER A 215 -9.20 32.87 -4.23
CA SER A 215 -8.20 31.80 -4.05
C SER A 215 -8.09 30.84 -5.23
N ILE A 216 -9.10 30.76 -6.09
CA ILE A 216 -9.21 29.72 -7.14
C ILE A 216 -9.30 30.35 -8.54
N MET A 217 -10.00 31.48 -8.68
CA MET A 217 -10.24 32.18 -9.94
C MET A 217 -9.51 33.53 -9.96
N PRO A 218 -8.68 33.81 -10.98
CA PRO A 218 -7.90 35.03 -11.04
C PRO A 218 -8.77 36.25 -11.42
N GLU A 219 -8.52 37.41 -10.78
CA GLU A 219 -9.23 38.68 -11.05
C GLU A 219 -8.63 39.43 -12.25
N GLN A 220 -9.48 39.91 -13.17
CA GLN A 220 -9.14 40.82 -14.27
C GLN A 220 -9.07 42.28 -13.81
N HIS A 221 -9.83 42.65 -12.78
CA HIS A 221 -9.84 43.99 -12.18
C HIS A 221 -10.14 43.87 -10.67
N GLU A 222 -9.55 44.76 -9.88
CA GLU A 222 -9.66 44.74 -8.42
C GLU A 222 -11.12 44.76 -7.96
N GLY A 223 -11.53 43.74 -7.20
CA GLY A 223 -12.90 43.60 -6.69
C GLY A 223 -13.86 42.89 -7.63
N GLN A 224 -13.39 42.33 -8.76
CA GLN A 224 -14.22 41.54 -9.67
C GLN A 224 -14.81 40.30 -8.98
N ASN A 225 -14.05 39.56 -8.18
CA ASN A 225 -14.57 38.36 -7.52
C ASN A 225 -15.56 38.72 -6.39
N LEU A 226 -15.39 39.89 -5.76
CA LEU A 226 -16.38 40.43 -4.83
C LEU A 226 -17.68 40.80 -5.56
N TYR A 227 -17.58 41.44 -6.73
CA TYR A 227 -18.72 41.76 -7.56
C TYR A 227 -19.47 40.50 -8.03
N ILE A 228 -18.75 39.48 -8.51
CA ILE A 228 -19.30 38.19 -8.90
C ILE A 228 -19.97 37.50 -7.70
N ALA A 229 -19.33 37.51 -6.52
CA ALA A 229 -19.87 36.91 -5.31
C ALA A 229 -21.14 37.61 -4.78
N GLU A 230 -21.24 38.94 -4.87
CA GLU A 230 -22.45 39.69 -4.51
C GLU A 230 -23.63 39.36 -5.43
N ARG A 231 -23.36 39.16 -6.73
CA ARG A 231 -24.35 38.76 -7.73
C ARG A 231 -24.81 37.31 -7.54
N LEU A 232 -23.88 36.37 -7.35
CA LEU A 232 -24.19 34.96 -7.06
C LEU A 232 -24.98 34.77 -5.75
N CYS A 233 -24.78 35.63 -4.74
CA CYS A 233 -25.51 35.58 -3.47
C CYS A 233 -26.85 36.35 -3.47
N GLY A 234 -27.22 37.01 -4.58
CA GLY A 234 -28.53 37.65 -4.77
C GLY A 234 -28.69 39.07 -4.18
N LEU A 235 -27.60 39.81 -3.90
CA LEU A 235 -27.67 41.13 -3.27
C LEU A 235 -27.93 42.31 -4.23
N ARG A 236 -27.83 42.12 -5.56
CA ARG A 236 -28.16 43.14 -6.56
C ARG A 236 -28.98 42.50 -7.70
N GLY A 237 -30.28 42.75 -7.75
CA GLY A 237 -31.15 42.27 -8.83
C GLY A 237 -30.72 42.80 -10.20
N GLY A 238 -30.37 41.88 -11.11
CA GLY A 238 -30.06 42.14 -12.52
C GLY A 238 -29.80 40.81 -13.24
N SER A 239 -29.78 40.80 -14.58
CA SER A 239 -29.58 39.59 -15.40
C SER A 239 -28.20 38.97 -15.18
N ASP A 240 -28.12 37.94 -14.34
CA ASP A 240 -26.89 37.32 -13.81
C ASP A 240 -26.24 36.26 -14.73
N ALA A 241 -26.62 36.17 -16.01
CA ALA A 241 -26.25 35.05 -16.88
C ALA A 241 -24.75 35.03 -17.23
N VAL A 242 -24.13 36.20 -17.40
CA VAL A 242 -22.73 36.32 -17.86
C VAL A 242 -21.75 35.97 -16.75
N GLU A 243 -21.98 36.45 -15.53
CA GLU A 243 -21.13 36.17 -14.37
C GLU A 243 -21.22 34.69 -13.95
N ARG A 244 -22.42 34.08 -14.04
CA ARG A 244 -22.62 32.64 -13.82
C ARG A 244 -21.88 31.81 -14.88
N LEU A 245 -21.96 32.24 -16.15
CA LEU A 245 -21.29 31.59 -17.27
C LEU A 245 -19.76 31.66 -17.14
N GLN A 246 -19.24 32.80 -16.67
CA GLN A 246 -17.80 32.99 -16.46
C GLN A 246 -17.25 32.01 -15.41
N VAL A 247 -17.94 31.84 -14.28
CA VAL A 247 -17.53 30.88 -13.24
C VAL A 247 -17.67 29.43 -13.74
N ALA A 248 -18.75 29.11 -14.45
CA ALA A 248 -18.96 27.78 -15.02
C ALA A 248 -17.89 27.38 -16.05
N LEU A 249 -17.57 28.26 -17.01
CA LEU A 249 -16.54 28.00 -18.02
C LEU A 249 -15.15 27.87 -17.39
N PHE A 250 -14.88 28.63 -16.33
CA PHE A 250 -13.64 28.52 -15.58
C PHE A 250 -13.50 27.14 -14.95
N LEU A 251 -14.54 26.67 -14.26
CA LEU A 251 -14.56 25.35 -13.63
C LEU A 251 -14.42 24.21 -14.66
N LEU A 252 -15.14 24.32 -15.78
CA LEU A 252 -15.04 23.36 -16.90
C LEU A 252 -13.65 23.33 -17.53
N SER A 253 -12.99 24.48 -17.67
CA SER A 253 -11.67 24.55 -18.30
C SER A 253 -10.54 23.91 -17.48
N ASN A 254 -10.67 23.86 -16.15
CA ASN A 254 -9.64 23.36 -15.23
C ASN A 254 -9.90 21.95 -14.69
N SER A 255 -10.91 21.23 -15.21
CA SER A 255 -11.19 19.83 -14.83
C SER A 255 -11.56 19.62 -13.37
N PHE A 256 -12.27 20.57 -12.75
CA PHE A 256 -12.68 20.44 -11.37
C PHE A 256 -13.95 19.58 -11.22
N GLN A 257 -13.90 18.59 -10.34
CA GLN A 257 -15.04 17.74 -9.98
C GLN A 257 -16.12 18.56 -9.26
N VAL A 258 -17.36 18.48 -9.74
CA VAL A 258 -18.55 18.94 -9.02
C VAL A 258 -18.87 17.91 -7.93
N SER A 259 -18.42 18.15 -6.71
CA SER A 259 -18.64 17.22 -5.58
C SER A 259 -20.01 17.39 -4.95
N GLU A 260 -20.63 16.28 -4.54
CA GLU A 260 -21.81 16.26 -3.68
C GLU A 260 -21.47 16.25 -2.16
N PRO A 261 -22.46 16.51 -1.28
CA PRO A 261 -22.32 16.35 0.16
C PRO A 261 -22.33 14.87 0.56
N ASP A 262 -21.31 14.49 1.31
CA ASP A 262 -21.13 13.29 2.14
C ASP A 262 -21.78 11.99 1.62
N ASP A 263 -20.99 11.23 0.84
CA ASP A 263 -21.02 9.77 0.87
C ASP A 263 -19.58 9.25 0.79
N ASP A 264 -19.09 8.69 1.90
CA ASP A 264 -17.76 8.11 2.06
C ASP A 264 -17.63 6.87 1.16
N SER A 265 -17.12 6.99 -0.08
CA SER A 265 -16.73 5.80 -0.85
C SER A 265 -15.71 5.98 -1.99
N TRP A 266 -14.95 7.09 -2.06
CA TRP A 266 -14.07 7.33 -3.22
C TRP A 266 -12.59 7.62 -2.95
N GLN A 267 -12.13 7.51 -1.70
CA GLN A 267 -10.69 7.65 -1.39
C GLN A 267 -9.97 6.34 -1.03
N SER A 268 -10.65 5.19 -1.02
CA SER A 268 -10.01 3.91 -0.68
C SER A 268 -9.40 3.16 -1.87
N ASN A 269 -9.75 3.49 -3.13
CA ASN A 269 -9.41 2.63 -4.28
C ASN A 269 -8.30 3.17 -5.22
N ILE A 270 -7.57 4.22 -4.85
CA ILE A 270 -6.48 4.75 -5.70
C ILE A 270 -5.08 4.43 -5.13
N ARG A 271 -5.01 3.80 -3.95
CA ARG A 271 -3.75 3.27 -3.39
C ARG A 271 -3.54 1.77 -3.55
N GLU A 272 -4.51 1.06 -4.13
CA GLU A 272 -4.44 -0.38 -4.40
C GLU A 272 -4.41 -0.69 -5.92
N PHE A 273 -4.36 0.34 -6.77
CA PHE A 273 -4.36 0.19 -8.23
C PHE A 273 -3.00 0.48 -8.89
N LEU A 274 -1.96 0.80 -8.10
CA LEU A 274 -0.61 1.10 -8.60
C LEU A 274 0.47 0.10 -8.14
N ASP A 275 0.12 -1.01 -7.48
CA ASP A 275 1.08 -1.96 -6.91
C ASP A 275 0.88 -3.43 -7.33
N VAL A 276 0.27 -3.73 -8.48
CA VAL A 276 0.22 -5.11 -9.00
C VAL A 276 0.66 -5.18 -10.46
N TYR A 277 1.98 -5.17 -10.64
CA TYR A 277 2.67 -5.87 -11.73
C TYR A 277 3.88 -6.58 -11.12
N SER A 278 3.60 -7.64 -10.37
CA SER A 278 4.53 -8.75 -10.12
C SER A 278 3.78 -9.84 -9.36
N ASP A 279 3.65 -10.98 -10.01
CA ASP A 279 3.45 -12.33 -9.49
C ASP A 279 2.33 -12.64 -8.47
N ASP A 280 1.58 -13.66 -8.89
CA ASP A 280 0.94 -14.73 -8.13
C ASP A 280 -0.46 -14.62 -7.52
N GLU A 281 -1.20 -15.68 -7.85
CA GLU A 281 -2.23 -16.39 -7.08
C GLU A 281 -3.58 -15.69 -6.82
N THR A 282 -4.61 -16.12 -7.57
CA THR A 282 -5.90 -16.53 -6.95
C THR A 282 -6.60 -17.59 -7.79
N ASP A 283 -6.70 -18.78 -7.19
CA ASP A 283 -7.81 -19.74 -7.10
C ASP A 283 -8.98 -19.69 -8.11
N ASP A 284 -9.30 -20.91 -8.55
CA ASP A 284 -10.58 -21.47 -9.00
C ASP A 284 -11.85 -20.62 -8.81
N ASP A 285 -12.15 -19.77 -9.80
CA ASP A 285 -13.53 -19.40 -10.14
C ASP A 285 -13.69 -19.32 -11.68
N PRO A 286 -14.58 -20.12 -12.32
CA PRO A 286 -14.83 -20.05 -13.76
C PRO A 286 -15.40 -18.71 -14.26
N ASP A 287 -15.76 -17.80 -13.35
CA ASP A 287 -16.41 -16.53 -13.68
C ASP A 287 -15.47 -15.31 -13.78
N TYR A 288 -14.14 -15.48 -13.71
CA TYR A 288 -13.19 -14.39 -13.99
C TYR A 288 -13.03 -14.14 -15.50
N GLU A 289 -14.06 -13.52 -16.09
CA GLU A 289 -14.00 -12.92 -17.42
C GLU A 289 -12.95 -11.78 -17.43
N THR A 290 -11.78 -12.07 -18.00
CA THR A 290 -10.90 -11.04 -18.60
C THR A 290 -11.58 -10.48 -19.85
N ASN A 291 -12.57 -9.60 -19.65
CA ASN A 291 -12.96 -8.47 -20.52
C ASN A 291 -14.25 -7.76 -20.03
N ALA A 292 -14.38 -7.57 -18.72
CA ALA A 292 -15.56 -6.96 -18.11
C ALA A 292 -15.37 -5.50 -17.66
N TYR A 293 -14.54 -4.68 -18.32
CA TYR A 293 -14.45 -3.25 -17.97
C TYR A 293 -15.69 -2.42 -18.32
N PHE A 294 -16.68 -2.96 -19.06
CA PHE A 294 -17.90 -2.23 -19.45
C PHE A 294 -19.24 -2.81 -18.95
N HIS A 295 -19.22 -3.98 -18.29
CA HIS A 295 -20.46 -4.76 -18.12
C HIS A 295 -20.88 -5.08 -16.68
N ASP A 296 -20.06 -4.79 -15.67
CA ASP A 296 -20.40 -5.18 -14.29
C ASP A 296 -20.70 -4.03 -13.31
N LYS A 297 -21.41 -3.00 -13.80
CA LYS A 297 -22.23 -2.16 -12.92
C LYS A 297 -23.68 -2.59 -13.07
N LYS A 298 -24.29 -3.03 -11.95
CA LYS A 298 -25.71 -3.40 -11.80
C LYS A 298 -26.59 -2.67 -12.81
N ARG A 299 -27.34 -3.42 -13.63
CA ARG A 299 -28.27 -2.97 -14.69
C ARG A 299 -29.39 -1.98 -14.26
N GLY A 300 -29.30 -1.35 -13.08
CA GLY A 300 -30.25 -0.38 -12.54
C GLY A 300 -29.74 1.06 -12.41
N GLU A 301 -28.44 1.34 -12.39
CA GLU A 301 -27.94 2.72 -12.16
C GLU A 301 -27.62 3.46 -13.47
N PRO A 302 -27.89 4.77 -13.60
CA PRO A 302 -27.58 5.53 -14.81
C PRO A 302 -26.05 5.58 -15.03
N ARG A 303 -25.60 5.26 -16.26
CA ARG A 303 -24.17 5.36 -16.67
C ARG A 303 -23.66 6.81 -16.73
N THR A 304 -24.54 7.79 -16.56
CA THR A 304 -24.22 9.22 -16.55
C THR A 304 -23.78 9.64 -15.16
N SER A 305 -22.62 10.26 -15.03
CA SER A 305 -22.23 10.87 -13.77
C SER A 305 -23.14 12.08 -13.46
N LYS A 306 -23.39 12.38 -12.18
CA LYS A 306 -24.08 13.62 -11.80
C LYS A 306 -23.29 14.87 -12.24
N GLU A 307 -21.98 14.72 -12.39
CA GLU A 307 -21.10 15.70 -13.03
C GLU A 307 -21.53 15.96 -14.48
N ASP A 308 -21.73 14.92 -15.31
CA ASP A 308 -22.20 15.08 -16.69
C ASP A 308 -23.56 15.78 -16.77
N GLN A 309 -24.48 15.42 -15.88
CA GLN A 309 -25.79 16.07 -15.80
C GLN A 309 -25.66 17.55 -15.45
N THR A 310 -24.74 17.90 -14.54
CA THR A 310 -24.46 19.29 -14.16
C THR A 310 -23.81 20.06 -15.30
N ILE A 311 -22.81 19.47 -15.97
CA ILE A 311 -22.15 20.04 -17.15
C ILE A 311 -23.19 20.35 -18.23
N MET A 312 -24.07 19.39 -18.54
CA MET A 312 -25.11 19.54 -19.55
C MET A 312 -26.17 20.58 -19.14
N ALA A 313 -26.60 20.61 -17.88
CA ALA A 313 -27.53 21.62 -17.38
C ALA A 313 -26.93 23.04 -17.47
N THR A 314 -25.65 23.17 -17.13
CA THR A 314 -24.91 24.44 -17.19
C THR A 314 -24.75 24.91 -18.64
N PHE A 315 -24.50 23.98 -19.56
CA PHE A 315 -24.46 24.26 -21.00
C PHE A 315 -25.78 24.81 -21.53
N TYR A 316 -26.91 24.16 -21.27
CA TYR A 316 -28.20 24.64 -21.79
C TYR A 316 -28.61 26.00 -21.19
N GLN A 317 -28.25 26.29 -19.95
CA GLN A 317 -28.57 27.56 -19.31
C GLN A 317 -27.63 28.71 -19.70
N SER A 318 -26.48 28.39 -20.28
CA SER A 318 -25.49 29.38 -20.72
C SER A 318 -25.84 30.13 -21.99
N GLY A 319 -26.80 29.65 -22.78
CA GLY A 319 -27.06 30.17 -24.13
C GLY A 319 -26.00 29.78 -25.16
N LEU A 320 -25.09 28.86 -24.83
CA LEU A 320 -24.14 28.24 -25.77
C LEU A 320 -24.78 27.14 -26.63
N ASP A 321 -26.08 26.91 -26.50
CA ASP A 321 -26.89 25.86 -27.12
C ASP A 321 -27.19 26.10 -28.61
N THR A 322 -26.38 26.90 -29.30
CA THR A 322 -26.50 27.14 -30.75
C THR A 322 -25.25 26.67 -31.49
N VAL A 323 -25.44 26.14 -32.70
CA VAL A 323 -24.35 25.66 -33.57
C VAL A 323 -23.33 26.76 -33.83
N ASN A 324 -23.77 28.01 -33.99
CA ASN A 324 -22.87 29.15 -34.20
C ASN A 324 -21.98 29.39 -32.98
N ASN A 325 -22.54 29.38 -31.76
CA ASN A 325 -21.76 29.59 -30.53
C ASN A 325 -20.75 28.45 -30.28
N LEU A 326 -21.14 27.20 -30.56
CA LEU A 326 -20.24 26.04 -30.51
C LEU A 326 -19.14 26.11 -31.57
N LYS A 327 -19.47 26.55 -32.79
CA LYS A 327 -18.49 26.78 -33.85
C LYS A 327 -17.49 27.84 -33.43
N TYR A 328 -17.94 28.96 -32.89
CA TYR A 328 -17.03 29.97 -32.35
C TYR A 328 -16.13 29.41 -31.23
N LEU A 329 -16.68 28.61 -30.31
CA LEU A 329 -15.91 27.98 -29.25
C LEU A 329 -14.82 27.04 -29.79
N LEU A 330 -15.12 26.24 -30.81
CA LEU A 330 -14.16 25.34 -31.46
C LEU A 330 -13.07 26.08 -32.27
N PHE A 331 -13.40 27.24 -32.84
CA PHE A 331 -12.45 28.05 -33.63
C PHE A 331 -11.58 29.01 -32.79
N LEU A 332 -11.84 29.15 -31.48
CA LEU A 332 -11.01 29.99 -30.60
C LEU A 332 -9.61 29.35 -30.39
N PRO A 333 -8.52 30.10 -30.61
CA PRO A 333 -7.17 29.60 -30.40
C PRO A 333 -6.86 29.44 -28.90
N GLY A 334 -6.41 28.24 -28.49
CA GLY A 334 -5.94 27.99 -27.12
C GLY A 334 -6.42 26.65 -26.53
N ALA A 335 -5.62 26.08 -25.63
CA ALA A 335 -5.91 24.79 -24.98
C ALA A 335 -7.22 24.81 -24.15
N THR A 336 -7.58 25.97 -23.59
CA THR A 336 -8.78 26.17 -22.76
C THR A 336 -10.07 25.93 -23.55
N ALA A 337 -10.19 26.45 -24.78
CA ALA A 337 -11.38 26.31 -25.61
C ALA A 337 -11.57 24.86 -26.12
N HIS A 338 -10.46 24.21 -26.47
CA HIS A 338 -10.43 22.80 -26.87
C HIS A 338 -10.83 21.88 -25.71
N ALA A 339 -10.35 22.14 -24.49
CA ALA A 339 -10.69 21.37 -23.29
C ALA A 339 -12.18 21.49 -22.93
N ILE A 340 -12.77 22.68 -23.03
CA ILE A 340 -14.20 22.90 -22.79
C ILE A 340 -15.03 22.15 -23.85
N SER A 341 -14.69 22.29 -25.13
CA SER A 341 -15.42 21.64 -26.23
C SER A 341 -15.34 20.11 -26.16
N HIS A 342 -14.16 19.56 -25.85
CA HIS A 342 -13.95 18.12 -25.66
C HIS A 342 -14.79 17.56 -24.52
N LYS A 343 -14.83 18.24 -23.37
CA LYS A 343 -15.63 17.81 -22.21
C LYS A 343 -17.13 17.91 -22.46
N LEU A 344 -17.60 18.99 -23.07
CA LEU A 344 -19.01 19.14 -23.42
C LEU A 344 -19.48 18.01 -24.34
N PHE A 345 -18.68 17.68 -25.36
CA PHE A 345 -18.97 16.55 -26.25
C PHE A 345 -18.91 15.20 -25.53
N ALA A 346 -17.87 14.97 -24.71
CA ALA A 346 -17.73 13.75 -23.92
C ALA A 346 -18.91 13.53 -22.94
N SER A 347 -19.35 14.59 -22.28
CA SER A 347 -20.52 14.54 -21.39
C SER A 347 -21.82 14.39 -22.17
N ALA A 348 -21.98 15.03 -23.32
CA ALA A 348 -23.17 14.87 -24.16
C ALA A 348 -23.34 13.44 -24.69
N VAL A 349 -22.25 12.79 -25.13
CA VAL A 349 -22.27 11.39 -25.54
C VAL A 349 -22.60 10.48 -24.35
N ARG A 350 -21.95 10.66 -23.20
CA ARG A 350 -22.25 9.86 -22.00
C ARG A 350 -23.68 10.05 -21.51
N SER A 351 -24.23 11.26 -21.63
CA SER A 351 -25.61 11.62 -21.27
C SER A 351 -26.67 11.25 -22.32
N GLU A 352 -26.29 10.54 -23.39
CA GLU A 352 -27.19 10.13 -24.48
C GLU A 352 -27.90 11.33 -25.17
N ASP A 353 -27.31 12.53 -25.11
CA ASP A 353 -27.90 13.76 -25.68
C ASP A 353 -27.59 13.91 -27.18
N VAL A 354 -28.44 13.27 -28.00
CA VAL A 354 -28.33 13.29 -29.46
C VAL A 354 -28.37 14.72 -30.04
N ARG A 355 -29.05 15.66 -29.39
CA ARG A 355 -29.18 17.04 -29.91
C ARG A 355 -27.87 17.81 -29.78
N MET A 356 -27.24 17.79 -28.61
CA MET A 356 -25.95 18.45 -28.42
C MET A 356 -24.86 17.81 -29.29
N VAL A 357 -24.80 16.48 -29.35
CA VAL A 357 -23.85 15.77 -30.21
C VAL A 357 -24.01 16.17 -31.68
N ARG A 358 -25.26 16.26 -32.18
CA ARG A 358 -25.53 16.77 -33.54
C ARG A 358 -24.99 18.17 -33.74
N MET A 359 -25.27 19.09 -32.83
CA MET A 359 -24.78 20.47 -32.93
C MET A 359 -23.25 20.55 -32.90
N ALA A 360 -22.59 19.72 -32.09
CA ALA A 360 -21.13 19.67 -32.01
C ALA A 360 -20.50 19.16 -33.32
N LEU A 361 -21.07 18.11 -33.92
CA LEU A 361 -20.63 17.59 -35.21
C LEU A 361 -20.86 18.61 -36.35
N GLU A 362 -22.02 19.28 -36.37
CA GLU A 362 -22.32 20.38 -37.31
C GLU A 362 -21.37 21.58 -37.15
N ALA A 363 -20.92 21.84 -35.92
CA ALA A 363 -19.94 22.88 -35.60
C ALA A 363 -18.51 22.52 -36.04
N GLY A 364 -18.26 21.28 -36.47
CA GLY A 364 -16.97 20.81 -37.00
C GLY A 364 -16.17 19.91 -36.05
N MET A 365 -16.78 19.41 -34.98
CA MET A 365 -16.13 18.44 -34.09
C MET A 365 -15.97 17.09 -34.76
N SER A 366 -14.80 16.45 -34.61
CA SER A 366 -14.57 15.13 -35.21
C SER A 366 -15.35 14.03 -34.45
N PRO A 367 -16.04 13.12 -35.16
CA PRO A 367 -16.84 12.07 -34.55
C PRO A 367 -16.02 10.93 -33.93
N ASP A 368 -14.71 10.88 -34.23
CA ASP A 368 -13.79 9.83 -33.76
C ASP A 368 -12.89 10.31 -32.61
N ILE A 369 -13.15 11.50 -32.06
CA ILE A 369 -12.41 12.04 -30.91
C ILE A 369 -12.61 11.10 -29.70
N PRO A 370 -11.55 10.47 -29.16
CA PRO A 370 -11.68 9.55 -28.04
C PRO A 370 -12.22 10.25 -26.79
N ILE A 371 -13.16 9.60 -26.12
CA ILE A 371 -13.78 10.05 -24.88
C ILE A 371 -13.25 9.19 -23.74
N ILE A 372 -12.84 9.81 -22.64
CA ILE A 372 -12.45 9.06 -21.43
C ILE A 372 -13.73 8.52 -20.79
N HIS A 373 -13.85 7.20 -20.71
CA HIS A 373 -14.94 6.49 -20.04
C HIS A 373 -14.33 5.41 -19.14
N ASP A 374 -14.68 5.41 -17.86
CA ASP A 374 -14.13 4.51 -16.84
C ASP A 374 -12.58 4.45 -16.82
N GLY A 375 -11.93 5.59 -17.07
CA GLY A 375 -10.46 5.73 -17.06
C GLY A 375 -9.77 5.42 -18.39
N PHE A 376 -10.50 4.94 -19.41
CA PHE A 376 -9.93 4.55 -20.71
C PHE A 376 -10.45 5.43 -21.86
N PRO A 377 -9.61 5.72 -22.89
CA PRO A 377 -10.05 6.43 -24.08
C PRO A 377 -10.87 5.49 -24.99
N VAL A 378 -12.15 5.81 -25.19
CA VAL A 378 -13.10 5.02 -25.99
C VAL A 378 -13.63 5.86 -27.16
N PRO A 379 -13.63 5.34 -28.41
CA PRO A 379 -14.31 5.98 -29.52
C PRO A 379 -15.81 6.18 -29.28
N PRO A 380 -16.40 7.34 -29.63
CA PRO A 380 -17.81 7.65 -29.36
C PRO A 380 -18.81 6.64 -29.95
N LEU A 381 -18.53 6.08 -31.12
CA LEU A 381 -19.38 5.09 -31.79
C LEU A 381 -19.48 3.77 -31.00
N ILE A 382 -18.37 3.31 -30.39
CA ILE A 382 -18.35 2.08 -29.59
C ILE A 382 -19.19 2.29 -28.32
N LEU A 383 -19.01 3.44 -27.66
CA LEU A 383 -19.77 3.80 -26.47
C LEU A 383 -21.28 3.89 -26.76
N ALA A 384 -21.66 4.53 -27.87
CA ALA A 384 -23.05 4.65 -28.30
C ALA A 384 -23.71 3.31 -28.63
N SER A 385 -22.93 2.33 -29.11
CA SER A 385 -23.43 0.98 -29.43
C SER A 385 -23.79 0.15 -28.19
N ASN A 386 -23.34 0.58 -27.01
CA ASN A 386 -23.60 -0.07 -25.72
C ASN A 386 -24.71 0.65 -24.91
N PHE A 387 -25.37 1.68 -25.44
CA PHE A 387 -26.41 2.41 -24.68
C PHE A 387 -27.59 1.52 -24.28
N ARG A 388 -28.21 1.85 -23.13
CA ARG A 388 -29.37 1.11 -22.62
C ARG A 388 -30.62 1.37 -23.44
N ASP A 389 -30.86 2.62 -23.83
CA ASP A 389 -31.97 2.96 -24.70
C ASP A 389 -31.63 2.62 -26.16
N SER A 390 -32.26 1.58 -26.68
CA SER A 390 -32.04 1.10 -28.05
C SER A 390 -32.38 2.15 -29.10
N ARG A 391 -33.29 3.10 -28.83
CA ARG A 391 -33.64 4.18 -29.77
C ARG A 391 -32.57 5.27 -29.78
N ALA A 392 -32.14 5.72 -28.60
CA ALA A 392 -31.04 6.69 -28.48
C ALA A 392 -29.72 6.13 -29.06
N ALA A 393 -29.42 4.85 -28.80
CA ALA A 393 -28.31 4.12 -29.40
C ALA A 393 -28.36 4.16 -30.93
N LEU A 394 -29.52 3.85 -31.51
CA LEU A 394 -29.72 3.81 -32.95
C LEU A 394 -29.56 5.20 -33.59
N ASP A 395 -30.18 6.23 -33.00
CA ASP A 395 -30.13 7.60 -33.51
C ASP A 395 -28.72 8.20 -33.40
N MET A 396 -28.00 7.93 -32.30
CA MET A 396 -26.64 8.41 -32.11
C MET A 396 -25.63 7.67 -33.01
N CYS A 397 -25.77 6.35 -33.18
CA CYS A 397 -24.93 5.60 -34.11
C CYS A 397 -25.19 5.99 -35.58
N LYS A 398 -26.45 6.20 -35.98
CA LYS A 398 -26.79 6.75 -37.31
C LYS A 398 -26.11 8.09 -37.54
N LEU A 399 -26.15 8.97 -36.53
CA LEU A 399 -25.53 10.28 -36.59
C LEU A 399 -24.02 10.17 -36.77
N PHE A 400 -23.30 9.43 -35.92
CA PHE A 400 -21.85 9.26 -36.06
C PHE A 400 -21.43 8.65 -37.40
N LEU A 401 -22.16 7.64 -37.88
CA LEU A 401 -21.88 7.03 -39.18
C LEU A 401 -22.16 7.98 -40.36
N SER A 402 -23.14 8.87 -40.26
CA SER A 402 -23.41 9.89 -41.29
C SER A 402 -22.30 10.94 -41.41
N TYR A 403 -21.59 11.21 -40.33
CA TYR A 403 -20.43 12.11 -40.28
C TYR A 403 -19.09 11.38 -40.51
N GLY A 404 -19.12 10.10 -40.89
CA GLY A 404 -17.94 9.34 -41.31
C GLY A 404 -17.14 8.68 -40.19
N SER A 405 -17.74 8.46 -39.00
CA SER A 405 -17.09 7.71 -37.92
C SER A 405 -16.72 6.29 -38.36
N GLY A 406 -15.50 5.87 -38.04
CA GLY A 406 -14.99 4.53 -38.37
C GLY A 406 -14.63 4.30 -39.85
N LEU A 407 -14.68 5.33 -40.72
CA LEU A 407 -14.22 5.22 -42.12
C LEU A 407 -12.70 5.07 -42.25
N LYS A 408 -11.93 5.53 -41.24
CA LYS A 408 -10.46 5.46 -41.23
C LYS A 408 -9.90 4.20 -40.55
N ASP A 409 -10.66 3.61 -39.62
CA ASP A 409 -10.25 2.43 -38.85
C ASP A 409 -11.43 1.47 -38.72
N THR A 410 -11.39 0.38 -39.50
CA THR A 410 -12.45 -0.63 -39.55
C THR A 410 -12.64 -1.37 -38.22
N ARG A 411 -11.62 -1.38 -37.35
CA ARG A 411 -11.68 -2.01 -36.02
C ARG A 411 -12.72 -1.35 -35.12
N ILE A 412 -12.98 -0.05 -35.31
CA ILE A 412 -14.03 0.68 -34.57
C ILE A 412 -15.41 0.15 -34.95
N LEU A 413 -15.63 -0.11 -36.24
CA LEU A 413 -16.87 -0.66 -36.77
C LEU A 413 -17.07 -2.13 -36.35
N GLU A 414 -16.01 -2.94 -36.42
CA GLU A 414 -16.00 -4.33 -35.96
C GLU A 414 -16.34 -4.44 -34.47
N ARG A 415 -15.73 -3.59 -33.62
CA ARG A 415 -16.01 -3.57 -32.18
C ARG A 415 -17.40 -3.04 -31.85
N ALA A 416 -17.88 -2.01 -32.58
CA ALA A 416 -19.24 -1.49 -32.43
C ALA A 416 -20.30 -2.54 -32.78
N LEU A 417 -20.07 -3.37 -33.81
CA LEU A 417 -20.92 -4.52 -34.12
C LEU A 417 -20.94 -5.54 -32.98
N CYS A 418 -19.79 -5.85 -32.38
CA CYS A 418 -19.72 -6.76 -31.24
C CYS A 418 -20.52 -6.23 -30.03
N GLU A 419 -20.42 -4.93 -29.73
CA GLU A 419 -21.21 -4.29 -28.67
C GLU A 419 -22.72 -4.28 -28.98
N ALA A 420 -23.11 -4.11 -30.25
CA ALA A 420 -24.50 -4.20 -30.69
C ALA A 420 -25.08 -5.62 -30.49
N ILE A 421 -24.28 -6.65 -30.73
CA ILE A 421 -24.64 -8.06 -30.48
C ILE A 421 -24.77 -8.31 -28.98
N ARG A 422 -23.78 -7.89 -28.17
CA ARG A 422 -23.81 -8.04 -26.69
C ARG A 422 -25.00 -7.33 -26.05
N SER A 423 -25.37 -6.16 -26.57
CA SER A 423 -26.54 -5.38 -26.12
C SER A 423 -27.88 -5.91 -26.67
N ARG A 424 -27.88 -6.93 -27.55
CA ARG A 424 -29.06 -7.54 -28.19
C ARG A 424 -29.91 -6.54 -28.98
N ASN A 425 -29.29 -5.51 -29.57
CA ASN A 425 -30.01 -4.48 -30.34
C ASN A 425 -30.11 -4.87 -31.83
N ASN A 426 -31.17 -5.60 -32.19
CA ASN A 426 -31.38 -6.12 -33.54
C ASN A 426 -31.38 -5.06 -34.65
N GLU A 427 -31.91 -3.87 -34.39
CA GLU A 427 -31.96 -2.79 -35.39
C GLU A 427 -30.58 -2.18 -35.63
N LEU A 428 -29.76 -2.08 -34.58
CA LEU A 428 -28.38 -1.63 -34.68
C LEU A 428 -27.51 -2.66 -35.39
N ILE A 429 -27.71 -3.95 -35.11
CA ILE A 429 -27.05 -5.06 -35.83
C ILE A 429 -27.35 -4.98 -37.33
N LYS A 430 -28.63 -4.90 -37.73
CA LYS A 430 -29.01 -4.75 -39.14
C LYS A 430 -28.36 -3.54 -39.82
N LEU A 431 -28.27 -2.43 -39.09
CA LEU A 431 -27.68 -1.19 -39.59
C LEU A 431 -26.17 -1.31 -39.86
N PHE A 432 -25.45 -2.04 -39.02
CA PHE A 432 -24.03 -2.34 -39.24
C PHE A 432 -23.85 -3.38 -40.36
N LEU A 433 -24.66 -4.45 -40.38
CA LEU A 433 -24.61 -5.47 -41.43
C LEU A 433 -24.91 -4.91 -42.83
N ALA A 434 -25.83 -3.94 -42.95
CA ALA A 434 -26.15 -3.26 -44.20
C ALA A 434 -24.97 -2.48 -44.82
N ARG A 435 -23.85 -2.31 -44.09
CA ARG A 435 -22.65 -1.62 -44.56
C ARG A 435 -21.53 -2.55 -45.03
N ASN A 436 -21.79 -3.87 -45.16
CA ASN A 436 -20.82 -4.88 -45.60
C ASN A 436 -19.50 -4.87 -44.78
N ILE A 437 -19.62 -4.74 -43.45
CA ILE A 437 -18.46 -4.81 -42.54
C ILE A 437 -18.02 -6.29 -42.44
N PRO A 438 -16.72 -6.62 -42.48
CA PRO A 438 -16.25 -7.98 -42.25
C PRO A 438 -16.66 -8.43 -40.84
N ILE A 439 -17.19 -9.65 -40.72
CA ILE A 439 -17.67 -10.16 -39.43
C ILE A 439 -16.46 -10.74 -38.66
N PRO A 440 -16.00 -10.12 -37.56
CA PRO A 440 -14.89 -10.67 -36.77
C PRO A 440 -15.33 -11.95 -36.04
N GLY A 441 -14.39 -12.83 -35.71
CA GLY A 441 -14.71 -14.02 -34.92
C GLY A 441 -15.24 -13.69 -33.51
N GLU A 442 -14.88 -12.53 -32.96
CA GLU A 442 -15.48 -11.98 -31.73
C GLU A 442 -17.00 -11.78 -31.85
N ALA A 443 -17.53 -11.42 -33.03
CA ALA A 443 -18.96 -11.24 -33.25
C ALA A 443 -19.71 -12.57 -33.23
N LEU A 444 -19.11 -13.62 -33.83
CA LEU A 444 -19.64 -14.99 -33.76
C LEU A 444 -19.59 -15.52 -32.33
N SER A 445 -18.49 -15.28 -31.60
CA SER A 445 -18.37 -15.60 -30.18
C SER A 445 -19.44 -14.91 -29.34
N ALA A 446 -19.66 -13.61 -29.54
CA ALA A 446 -20.69 -12.85 -28.86
C ALA A 446 -22.09 -13.40 -29.15
N ALA A 447 -22.39 -13.80 -30.39
CA ALA A 447 -23.68 -14.38 -30.77
C ALA A 447 -23.96 -15.73 -30.08
N ILE A 448 -22.92 -16.58 -29.92
CA ILE A 448 -23.02 -17.82 -29.14
C ILE A 448 -23.26 -17.50 -27.66
N LYS A 449 -22.49 -16.58 -27.08
CA LYS A 449 -22.64 -16.16 -25.67
C LYS A 449 -24.04 -15.60 -25.40
N THR A 450 -24.66 -14.89 -26.34
CA THR A 450 -26.00 -14.30 -26.15
C THR A 450 -27.13 -15.32 -26.24
N GLY A 451 -26.89 -16.55 -26.74
CA GLY A 451 -27.86 -17.64 -26.75
C GLY A 451 -29.01 -17.46 -27.74
N THR A 452 -28.78 -16.76 -28.86
CA THR A 452 -29.79 -16.46 -29.88
C THR A 452 -29.44 -17.18 -31.19
N PRO A 453 -29.94 -18.41 -31.43
CA PRO A 453 -29.54 -19.23 -32.58
C PRO A 453 -29.77 -18.56 -33.93
N GLY A 454 -30.89 -17.83 -34.07
CA GLY A 454 -31.22 -17.12 -35.31
C GLY A 454 -30.33 -15.92 -35.64
N LEU A 455 -29.59 -15.39 -34.67
CA LEU A 455 -28.60 -14.33 -34.90
C LEU A 455 -27.30 -14.93 -35.45
N PHE A 456 -26.88 -16.08 -34.91
CA PHE A 456 -25.69 -16.78 -35.37
C PHE A 456 -25.84 -17.25 -36.83
N SER A 457 -27.00 -17.81 -37.20
CA SER A 457 -27.29 -18.18 -38.59
C SER A 457 -27.26 -16.98 -39.54
N MET A 458 -27.82 -15.83 -39.12
CA MET A 458 -27.82 -14.60 -39.92
C MET A 458 -26.40 -14.06 -40.18
N LEU A 459 -25.49 -14.20 -39.21
CA LEU A 459 -24.09 -13.80 -39.40
C LEU A 459 -23.36 -14.74 -40.36
N LEU A 460 -23.64 -16.04 -40.30
CA LEU A 460 -23.05 -17.02 -41.23
C LEU A 460 -23.59 -16.90 -42.67
N ASP A 461 -24.84 -16.47 -42.85
CA ASP A 461 -25.39 -16.17 -44.18
C ASP A 461 -24.63 -15.04 -44.89
N ILE A 462 -24.05 -14.11 -44.11
CA ILE A 462 -23.26 -12.98 -44.62
C ILE A 462 -21.79 -13.36 -44.77
N ASP A 463 -21.24 -14.11 -43.81
CA ASP A 463 -19.86 -14.59 -43.82
C ASP A 463 -19.81 -16.08 -43.45
N PRO A 464 -19.65 -16.98 -44.45
CA PRO A 464 -19.80 -18.42 -44.25
C PRO A 464 -18.63 -19.10 -43.51
N ASN A 465 -17.60 -18.34 -43.11
CA ASN A 465 -16.44 -18.93 -42.44
C ASN A 465 -16.73 -19.19 -40.94
N ILE A 466 -17.13 -20.44 -40.66
CA ILE A 466 -17.41 -20.98 -39.32
C ILE A 466 -16.16 -21.25 -38.47
N ASN A 467 -14.98 -21.43 -39.10
CA ASN A 467 -13.74 -21.82 -38.43
C ASN A 467 -12.91 -20.62 -37.95
N LYS A 468 -13.57 -19.50 -37.66
CA LYS A 468 -12.91 -18.31 -37.12
C LYS A 468 -12.45 -18.51 -35.67
N ARG A 469 -11.50 -17.68 -35.28
CA ARG A 469 -10.95 -17.60 -33.92
C ARG A 469 -11.69 -16.54 -33.12
N SER A 470 -11.97 -16.83 -31.86
CA SER A 470 -12.85 -16.02 -31.01
C SER A 470 -12.24 -14.67 -30.59
N GLY A 471 -10.93 -14.46 -30.70
CA GLY A 471 -10.24 -13.22 -30.36
C GLY A 471 -10.18 -12.90 -28.85
N GLY A 472 -10.57 -13.85 -27.99
CA GLY A 472 -10.53 -13.71 -26.52
C GLY A 472 -9.22 -14.21 -25.89
N SER A 473 -9.14 -14.22 -24.56
CA SER A 473 -7.93 -14.56 -23.78
C SER A 473 -7.29 -15.92 -24.11
N TYR A 474 -8.08 -16.89 -24.59
CA TYR A 474 -7.62 -18.23 -24.99
C TYR A 474 -7.72 -18.49 -26.51
N ASP A 475 -8.12 -17.48 -27.30
CA ASP A 475 -8.31 -17.51 -28.76
C ASP A 475 -8.82 -18.86 -29.34
N LEU A 476 -9.91 -19.38 -28.76
CA LEU A 476 -10.52 -20.65 -29.16
C LEU A 476 -11.17 -20.54 -30.55
N SER A 477 -11.26 -21.66 -31.27
CA SER A 477 -12.14 -21.76 -32.44
C SER A 477 -13.61 -21.61 -32.01
N ILE A 478 -14.50 -21.28 -32.95
CA ILE A 478 -15.94 -21.18 -32.64
C ILE A 478 -16.50 -22.52 -32.11
N LEU A 479 -16.02 -23.66 -32.63
CA LEU A 479 -16.35 -24.99 -32.10
C LEU A 479 -15.77 -25.19 -30.70
N GLY A 480 -14.50 -24.85 -30.50
CA GLY A 480 -13.82 -24.93 -29.20
C GLY A 480 -14.51 -24.09 -28.12
N LEU A 481 -15.06 -22.92 -28.49
CA LEU A 481 -15.84 -22.09 -27.57
C LEU A 481 -17.17 -22.74 -27.17
N ALA A 482 -17.85 -23.44 -28.09
CA ALA A 482 -19.07 -24.17 -27.75
C ALA A 482 -18.77 -25.35 -26.80
N VAL A 483 -17.66 -26.05 -27.02
CA VAL A 483 -17.15 -27.11 -26.16
C VAL A 483 -16.75 -26.58 -24.77
N ASP A 484 -16.02 -25.46 -24.72
CA ASP A 484 -15.60 -24.82 -23.46
C ASP A 484 -16.78 -24.41 -22.58
N ARG A 485 -17.88 -23.96 -23.22
CA ARG A 485 -19.15 -23.58 -22.57
C ARG A 485 -20.06 -24.76 -22.26
N ASN A 486 -19.65 -25.98 -22.59
CA ASN A 486 -20.44 -27.19 -22.38
C ASN A 486 -21.79 -27.22 -23.14
N ASP A 487 -21.89 -26.54 -24.29
CA ASP A 487 -23.12 -26.43 -25.07
C ASP A 487 -23.24 -27.54 -26.12
N VAL A 488 -23.91 -28.63 -25.74
CA VAL A 488 -24.09 -29.82 -26.58
C VAL A 488 -24.84 -29.51 -27.88
N SER A 489 -25.91 -28.71 -27.80
CA SER A 489 -26.77 -28.39 -28.95
C SER A 489 -26.05 -27.52 -29.97
N MET A 490 -25.32 -26.49 -29.51
CA MET A 490 -24.50 -25.67 -30.41
C MET A 490 -23.32 -26.46 -30.98
N THR A 491 -22.69 -27.33 -30.19
CA THR A 491 -21.61 -28.21 -30.70
C THR A 491 -22.13 -29.09 -31.82
N GLN A 492 -23.27 -29.78 -31.63
CA GLN A 492 -23.89 -30.60 -32.66
C GLN A 492 -24.24 -29.79 -33.93
N TYR A 493 -24.77 -28.57 -33.75
CA TYR A 493 -25.09 -27.69 -34.86
C TYR A 493 -23.85 -27.25 -35.66
N LEU A 494 -22.76 -26.89 -34.99
CA LEU A 494 -21.50 -26.51 -35.63
C LEU A 494 -20.85 -27.70 -36.37
N LEU A 495 -20.88 -28.90 -35.79
CA LEU A 495 -20.41 -30.12 -36.45
C LEU A 495 -21.22 -30.43 -37.71
N ALA A 496 -22.55 -30.28 -37.67
CA ALA A 496 -23.41 -30.47 -38.84
C ALA A 496 -23.13 -29.46 -39.96
N LEU A 497 -22.62 -28.27 -39.63
CA LEU A 497 -22.19 -27.25 -40.58
C LEU A 497 -20.75 -27.45 -41.09
N GLY A 498 -20.04 -28.50 -40.66
CA GLY A 498 -18.68 -28.83 -41.09
C GLY A 498 -17.59 -28.04 -40.37
N ALA A 499 -17.81 -27.67 -39.09
CA ALA A 499 -16.75 -27.09 -38.27
C ALA A 499 -15.56 -28.04 -38.13
N ASP A 500 -14.35 -27.47 -38.11
CA ASP A 500 -13.11 -28.22 -38.01
C ASP A 500 -12.92 -28.83 -36.61
N VAL A 501 -13.03 -30.16 -36.52
CA VAL A 501 -12.89 -30.93 -35.28
C VAL A 501 -11.44 -31.06 -34.82
N ASP A 502 -10.49 -30.99 -35.76
CA ASP A 502 -9.05 -31.09 -35.49
C ASP A 502 -8.42 -29.72 -35.19
N ALA A 503 -9.24 -28.66 -35.11
CA ALA A 503 -8.78 -27.33 -34.77
C ALA A 503 -8.06 -27.31 -33.40
N ILE A 504 -6.84 -26.77 -33.40
CA ILE A 504 -6.02 -26.62 -32.20
C ILE A 504 -6.63 -25.59 -31.25
N GLN A 505 -6.79 -25.95 -29.99
CA GLN A 505 -7.33 -25.14 -28.90
C GLN A 505 -6.25 -24.91 -27.82
N HIS A 506 -6.34 -23.78 -27.14
CA HIS A 506 -5.61 -23.58 -25.88
C HIS A 506 -6.36 -24.31 -24.76
N VAL A 507 -5.67 -25.23 -24.10
CA VAL A 507 -6.21 -26.07 -23.03
C VAL A 507 -5.34 -25.86 -21.80
N LYS A 508 -5.94 -25.73 -20.62
CA LYS A 508 -5.15 -25.71 -19.38
C LYS A 508 -4.50 -27.08 -19.19
N PHE A 509 -3.26 -27.15 -18.70
CA PHE A 509 -2.54 -28.35 -18.28
C PHE A 509 -2.00 -28.12 -16.86
N ARG A 510 -2.45 -28.94 -15.90
CA ARG A 510 -2.27 -28.71 -14.45
C ARG A 510 -2.68 -27.27 -14.05
N GLU A 511 -2.22 -26.77 -12.89
CA GLU A 511 -2.71 -25.51 -12.30
C GLU A 511 -2.17 -24.25 -12.99
N ASN A 512 -1.02 -24.29 -13.68
CA ASN A 512 -0.36 -23.08 -14.20
C ASN A 512 0.15 -23.10 -15.66
N TYR A 513 -0.11 -24.15 -16.45
CA TYR A 513 0.37 -24.21 -17.85
C TYR A 513 -0.78 -24.14 -18.85
N LEU A 514 -0.67 -23.26 -19.85
CA LEU A 514 -1.59 -23.21 -20.98
C LEU A 514 -0.92 -23.90 -22.17
N VAL A 515 -1.46 -25.05 -22.57
CA VAL A 515 -0.91 -25.90 -23.63
C VAL A 515 -1.84 -25.91 -24.84
N LYS A 516 -1.37 -26.49 -25.95
CA LYS A 516 -2.19 -26.71 -27.14
C LYS A 516 -2.67 -28.15 -27.19
N SER A 517 -3.92 -28.35 -27.58
CA SER A 517 -4.47 -29.68 -27.90
C SER A 517 -5.60 -29.55 -28.91
N THR A 518 -6.11 -30.65 -29.45
CA THR A 518 -7.27 -30.61 -30.36
C THR A 518 -8.56 -30.24 -29.61
N THR A 519 -9.63 -29.95 -30.35
CA THR A 519 -10.97 -29.74 -29.77
C THR A 519 -11.41 -30.94 -28.90
N LEU A 520 -11.00 -32.16 -29.27
CA LEU A 520 -11.21 -33.36 -28.46
C LEU A 520 -10.45 -33.30 -27.12
N GLY A 521 -9.19 -32.84 -27.11
CA GLY A 521 -8.42 -32.63 -25.88
C GLY A 521 -9.06 -31.62 -24.93
N LEU A 522 -9.61 -30.52 -25.48
CA LEU A 522 -10.39 -29.55 -24.69
C LEU A 522 -11.64 -30.19 -24.08
N ALA A 523 -12.37 -31.01 -24.84
CA ALA A 523 -13.57 -31.71 -24.36
C ALA A 523 -13.24 -32.70 -23.22
N ILE A 524 -12.13 -33.44 -23.33
CA ILE A 524 -11.65 -34.36 -22.27
C ILE A 524 -11.32 -33.61 -20.99
N ARG A 525 -10.66 -32.44 -21.09
CA ARG A 525 -10.36 -31.60 -19.93
C ARG A 525 -11.61 -31.07 -19.24
N LYS A 526 -12.68 -30.79 -20.00
CA LYS A 526 -13.98 -30.36 -19.46
C LYS A 526 -14.80 -31.51 -18.89
N GLY A 527 -14.55 -32.75 -19.31
CA GLY A 527 -15.17 -33.95 -18.75
C GLY A 527 -16.61 -34.21 -19.19
N ASN A 528 -17.10 -33.58 -20.28
CA ASN A 528 -18.44 -33.88 -20.81
C ASN A 528 -18.39 -35.05 -21.79
N GLU A 529 -18.84 -36.23 -21.33
CA GLU A 529 -18.90 -37.45 -22.13
C GLU A 529 -19.76 -37.32 -23.40
N ASP A 530 -20.88 -36.59 -23.36
CA ASP A 530 -21.77 -36.42 -24.52
C ASP A 530 -21.07 -35.67 -25.66
N ILE A 531 -20.33 -34.60 -25.33
CA ILE A 531 -19.55 -33.82 -26.30
C ILE A 531 -18.38 -34.65 -26.83
N ILE A 532 -17.69 -35.39 -25.96
CA ILE A 532 -16.59 -36.28 -26.36
C ILE A 532 -17.11 -37.34 -27.33
N ASN A 533 -18.30 -37.91 -27.08
CA ASN A 533 -18.93 -38.88 -27.96
C ASN A 533 -19.28 -38.28 -29.32
N LEU A 534 -19.91 -37.11 -29.33
CA LEU A 534 -20.24 -36.38 -30.55
C LEU A 534 -18.98 -36.08 -31.40
N LEU A 535 -17.89 -35.68 -30.75
CA LEU A 535 -16.61 -35.44 -31.42
C LEU A 535 -16.01 -36.74 -31.95
N LEU A 536 -15.98 -37.83 -31.18
CA LEU A 536 -15.45 -39.13 -31.63
C LEU A 536 -16.24 -39.71 -32.81
N ASP A 537 -17.56 -39.53 -32.86
CA ASP A 537 -18.42 -40.00 -33.95
C ASP A 537 -18.10 -39.32 -35.29
N THR A 538 -17.50 -38.13 -35.26
CA THR A 538 -17.02 -37.41 -36.45
C THR A 538 -15.67 -37.90 -36.99
N HIS A 539 -15.07 -38.91 -36.36
CA HIS A 539 -13.78 -39.51 -36.72
C HIS A 539 -12.61 -38.49 -36.74
N PRO A 540 -12.31 -37.82 -35.61
CA PRO A 540 -11.23 -36.84 -35.52
C PRO A 540 -9.87 -37.52 -35.63
N ASN A 541 -8.82 -36.75 -35.94
CA ASN A 541 -7.46 -37.25 -35.92
C ASN A 541 -6.96 -37.42 -34.48
N ILE A 542 -7.17 -38.62 -33.93
CA ILE A 542 -6.85 -38.97 -32.53
C ILE A 542 -5.34 -38.88 -32.23
N ASN A 543 -4.51 -39.21 -33.22
CA ASN A 543 -3.05 -39.19 -33.10
C ASN A 543 -2.46 -37.95 -33.80
N HIS A 544 -3.17 -36.82 -33.77
CA HIS A 544 -2.62 -35.57 -34.28
C HIS A 544 -1.31 -35.26 -33.55
N GLN A 545 -0.25 -34.99 -34.31
CA GLN A 545 1.04 -34.55 -33.79
C GLN A 545 1.36 -33.19 -34.41
N GLU A 546 1.44 -32.17 -33.56
CA GLU A 546 1.95 -30.85 -33.94
C GLU A 546 3.45 -30.80 -33.66
N ALA A 547 4.24 -30.15 -34.52
CA ALA A 547 5.69 -29.99 -34.32
C ALA A 547 6.05 -28.97 -33.21
N SER A 548 5.05 -28.52 -32.43
CA SER A 548 5.17 -27.52 -31.38
C SER A 548 5.48 -28.21 -30.04
N ASP A 549 6.47 -27.70 -29.31
CA ASP A 549 6.89 -28.26 -28.02
C ASP A 549 5.75 -28.25 -26.96
N ASP A 550 4.81 -27.30 -27.07
CA ASP A 550 3.67 -27.15 -26.14
C ASP A 550 2.39 -27.96 -26.51
N TYR A 551 2.47 -28.93 -27.43
CA TYR A 551 1.30 -29.74 -27.84
C TYR A 551 1.14 -30.99 -26.97
N ILE A 552 -0.07 -31.22 -26.45
CA ILE A 552 -0.42 -32.41 -25.68
C ILE A 552 -1.51 -33.23 -26.39
N PRO A 553 -1.26 -34.52 -26.69
CA PRO A 553 -2.25 -35.41 -27.28
C PRO A 553 -3.48 -35.66 -26.38
N PRO A 554 -4.68 -35.88 -26.96
CA PRO A 554 -5.90 -36.18 -26.20
C PRO A 554 -5.78 -37.37 -25.24
N LEU A 555 -5.00 -38.40 -25.60
CA LEU A 555 -4.76 -39.57 -24.74
C LEU A 555 -3.95 -39.23 -23.48
N VAL A 556 -2.97 -38.34 -23.57
CA VAL A 556 -2.20 -37.87 -22.41
C VAL A 556 -3.12 -37.12 -21.45
N LEU A 557 -4.00 -36.25 -21.99
CA LEU A 557 -4.97 -35.51 -21.18
C LEU A 557 -5.97 -36.44 -20.49
N SER A 558 -6.40 -37.54 -21.10
CA SER A 558 -7.34 -38.47 -20.46
C SER A 558 -6.72 -39.20 -19.27
N VAL A 559 -5.43 -39.54 -19.35
CA VAL A 559 -4.65 -40.13 -18.25
C VAL A 559 -4.41 -39.10 -17.15
N GLU A 560 -4.03 -37.86 -17.50
CA GLU A 560 -3.87 -36.77 -16.54
C GLU A 560 -5.16 -36.45 -15.78
N CYS A 561 -6.32 -36.52 -16.45
CA CYS A 561 -7.63 -36.35 -15.81
C CYS A 561 -8.07 -37.57 -14.98
N GLY A 562 -7.38 -38.72 -15.06
CA GLY A 562 -7.80 -39.97 -14.40
C GLY A 562 -9.08 -40.59 -14.96
N ALA A 563 -9.39 -40.33 -16.24
CA ALA A 563 -10.63 -40.79 -16.86
C ALA A 563 -10.44 -42.15 -17.54
N ILE A 564 -10.54 -43.25 -16.77
CA ILE A 564 -10.26 -44.61 -17.26
C ILE A 564 -11.17 -45.03 -18.44
N ASN A 565 -12.47 -44.73 -18.38
CA ASN A 565 -13.43 -45.09 -19.45
C ASN A 565 -13.10 -44.39 -20.77
N ILE A 566 -12.74 -43.10 -20.69
CA ILE A 566 -12.37 -42.29 -21.85
C ILE A 566 -11.03 -42.77 -22.40
N THR A 567 -10.06 -43.04 -21.52
CA THR A 567 -8.74 -43.58 -21.88
C THR A 567 -8.89 -44.93 -22.60
N GLN A 568 -9.67 -45.85 -22.05
CA GLN A 568 -9.96 -47.15 -22.69
C GLN A 568 -10.58 -46.97 -24.07
N ARG A 569 -11.49 -46.00 -24.21
CA ARG A 569 -12.16 -45.74 -25.48
C ARG A 569 -11.21 -45.16 -26.51
N LEU A 570 -10.38 -44.18 -26.16
CA LEU A 570 -9.35 -43.62 -27.05
C LEU A 570 -8.39 -44.72 -27.52
N LEU A 571 -7.94 -45.59 -26.61
CA LEU A 571 -7.11 -46.76 -26.95
C LEU A 571 -7.83 -47.72 -27.90
N SER A 572 -9.13 -47.98 -27.69
CA SER A 572 -9.92 -48.86 -28.55
C SER A 572 -10.13 -48.30 -29.97
N VAL A 573 -10.13 -46.97 -30.13
CA VAL A 573 -10.25 -46.29 -31.44
C VAL A 573 -8.87 -46.12 -32.11
N GLY A 574 -7.79 -46.56 -31.45
CA GLY A 574 -6.44 -46.63 -32.03
C GLY A 574 -5.49 -45.50 -31.59
N ALA A 575 -5.71 -44.91 -30.41
CA ALA A 575 -4.75 -43.98 -29.82
C ALA A 575 -3.40 -44.67 -29.51
N GLU A 576 -2.29 -44.05 -29.87
CA GLU A 576 -0.95 -44.62 -29.68
C GLU A 576 -0.50 -44.59 -28.20
N VAL A 577 -0.21 -45.75 -27.63
CA VAL A 577 0.24 -45.90 -26.23
C VAL A 577 1.67 -45.39 -26.01
N SER A 578 2.47 -45.32 -27.07
CA SER A 578 3.81 -44.74 -27.05
C SER A 578 3.82 -43.21 -27.12
N THR A 579 2.65 -42.56 -27.01
CA THR A 579 2.58 -41.10 -26.96
C THR A 579 3.28 -40.59 -25.72
N VAL A 580 4.23 -39.68 -25.93
CA VAL A 580 4.92 -38.93 -24.90
C VAL A 580 4.43 -37.49 -24.99
N ASP A 581 4.27 -36.79 -23.87
CA ASP A 581 4.12 -35.33 -23.94
C ASP A 581 5.45 -34.66 -24.26
N GLY A 582 5.41 -33.52 -24.97
CA GLY A 582 6.59 -32.72 -25.27
C GLY A 582 7.11 -31.90 -24.09
N ILE A 583 6.53 -32.04 -22.89
CA ILE A 583 6.83 -31.17 -21.74
C ILE A 583 7.72 -31.88 -20.71
N GLU A 584 7.28 -33.03 -20.20
CA GLU A 584 7.96 -33.80 -19.15
C GLU A 584 8.57 -35.10 -19.70
N GLU A 585 8.33 -35.41 -20.99
CA GLU A 585 8.75 -36.64 -21.68
C GLU A 585 8.36 -37.91 -20.89
N MET A 586 7.27 -37.84 -20.12
CA MET A 586 6.82 -38.93 -19.26
C MET A 586 6.04 -39.98 -20.05
N SER A 587 6.26 -41.25 -19.71
CA SER A 587 5.40 -42.33 -20.22
C SER A 587 3.98 -42.22 -19.63
N LEU A 588 2.96 -42.68 -20.36
CA LEU A 588 1.57 -42.70 -19.86
C LEU A 588 1.44 -43.49 -18.55
N VAL A 589 2.22 -44.55 -18.36
CA VAL A 589 2.24 -45.35 -17.12
C VAL A 589 2.81 -44.52 -15.97
N GLN A 590 3.88 -43.75 -16.22
CA GLN A 590 4.45 -42.86 -15.21
C GLN A 590 3.42 -41.82 -14.73
N ARG A 591 2.69 -41.23 -15.68
CA ARG A 591 1.65 -40.22 -15.43
C ARG A 591 0.47 -40.78 -14.64
N ALA A 592 0.02 -42.00 -14.96
CA ALA A 592 -1.01 -42.69 -14.17
C ALA A 592 -0.54 -42.97 -12.73
N LEU A 593 0.74 -43.33 -12.56
CA LEU A 593 1.32 -43.62 -11.24
C LEU A 593 1.53 -42.37 -10.37
N GLU A 594 1.84 -41.20 -10.93
CA GLU A 594 1.86 -39.93 -10.16
C GLU A 594 0.51 -39.66 -9.48
N ARG A 595 -0.58 -40.06 -10.14
CA ARG A 595 -1.94 -39.95 -9.62
C ARG A 595 -2.38 -41.12 -8.75
N ASN A 596 -1.48 -42.08 -8.50
CA ASN A 596 -1.77 -43.34 -7.83
C ASN A 596 -2.90 -44.16 -8.50
N ASP A 597 -3.05 -44.04 -9.83
CA ASP A 597 -4.06 -44.76 -10.62
C ASP A 597 -3.49 -46.07 -11.18
N LEU A 598 -3.57 -47.12 -10.36
CA LEU A 598 -3.08 -48.45 -10.73
C LEU A 598 -3.94 -49.11 -11.82
N GLU A 599 -5.23 -48.82 -11.89
CA GLU A 599 -6.14 -49.43 -12.85
C GLU A 599 -5.83 -48.93 -14.27
N THR A 600 -5.66 -47.61 -14.43
CA THR A 600 -5.21 -47.03 -15.69
C THR A 600 -3.79 -47.49 -16.04
N SER A 601 -2.89 -47.62 -15.05
CA SER A 601 -1.54 -48.17 -15.28
C SER A 601 -1.57 -49.60 -15.83
N ARG A 602 -2.39 -50.48 -15.24
CA ARG A 602 -2.60 -51.87 -15.71
C ARG A 602 -3.23 -51.90 -17.10
N LEU A 603 -4.21 -51.02 -17.34
CA LEU A 603 -4.86 -50.88 -18.64
C LEU A 603 -3.84 -50.50 -19.72
N LEU A 604 -3.02 -49.47 -19.48
CA LEU A 604 -1.98 -49.02 -20.40
C LEU A 604 -0.96 -50.14 -20.70
N ILE A 605 -0.52 -50.87 -19.68
CA ILE A 605 0.38 -52.02 -19.84
C ILE A 605 -0.29 -53.12 -20.69
N SER A 606 -1.58 -53.39 -20.48
CA SER A 606 -2.31 -54.40 -21.27
C SER A 606 -2.42 -54.04 -22.75
N TYR A 607 -2.38 -52.75 -23.08
CA TYR A 607 -2.33 -52.24 -24.46
C TYR A 607 -0.88 -52.03 -24.98
N GLY A 608 0.14 -52.49 -24.24
CA GLY A 608 1.52 -52.54 -24.70
C GLY A 608 2.40 -51.36 -24.28
N ALA A 609 2.03 -50.60 -23.24
CA ALA A 609 2.91 -49.57 -22.69
C ALA A 609 4.24 -50.16 -22.19
N SER A 610 5.36 -49.58 -22.60
CA SER A 610 6.70 -50.03 -22.18
C SER A 610 6.96 -49.67 -20.71
N VAL A 611 7.48 -50.64 -19.96
CA VAL A 611 7.98 -50.47 -18.59
C VAL A 611 9.45 -50.91 -18.60
N GLU A 612 10.37 -50.00 -18.90
CA GLU A 612 11.81 -50.32 -18.86
C GLU A 612 12.31 -50.34 -17.41
N PRO A 613 12.74 -51.51 -16.87
CA PRO A 613 13.09 -51.62 -15.45
C PRO A 613 14.27 -50.75 -15.04
N THR A 614 15.24 -50.54 -15.92
CA THR A 614 16.54 -49.91 -15.59
C THR A 614 16.53 -48.39 -15.62
N GLN A 615 15.61 -47.75 -16.37
CA GLN A 615 15.49 -46.29 -16.41
C GLN A 615 14.63 -45.75 -15.27
N MET A 616 13.75 -46.59 -14.72
CA MET A 616 12.67 -46.18 -13.80
C MET A 616 12.90 -46.60 -12.34
N GLU A 617 14.05 -47.20 -12.02
CA GLU A 617 14.32 -47.76 -10.69
C GLU A 617 14.18 -46.70 -9.58
N ASP A 618 14.72 -45.50 -9.76
CA ASP A 618 14.67 -44.43 -8.75
C ASP A 618 13.24 -43.91 -8.55
N TYR A 619 12.48 -43.80 -9.64
CA TYR A 619 11.09 -43.35 -9.63
C TYR A 619 10.17 -44.36 -8.93
N TYR A 620 10.24 -45.65 -9.30
CA TYR A 620 9.45 -46.69 -8.62
C TYR A 620 9.84 -46.87 -7.16
N THR A 621 11.11 -46.65 -6.82
CA THR A 621 11.60 -46.72 -5.44
C THR A 621 11.01 -45.60 -4.57
N SER A 622 10.87 -44.40 -5.11
CA SER A 622 10.21 -43.28 -4.43
C SER A 622 8.72 -43.56 -4.16
N ILE A 623 7.99 -44.02 -5.19
CA ILE A 623 6.55 -44.33 -5.07
C ILE A 623 6.31 -45.53 -4.13
N LEU A 624 7.21 -46.52 -4.16
CA LEU A 624 7.15 -47.67 -3.26
C LEU A 624 7.23 -47.23 -1.79
N TYR A 625 8.12 -46.29 -1.47
CA TYR A 625 8.24 -45.78 -0.11
C TYR A 625 6.92 -45.18 0.40
N GLU A 626 6.27 -44.34 -0.42
CA GLU A 626 5.00 -43.69 -0.05
C GLU A 626 3.86 -44.71 0.10
N ASN A 627 3.77 -45.69 -0.80
CA ASN A 627 2.75 -46.75 -0.73
C ASN A 627 2.95 -47.71 0.46
N VAL A 628 4.20 -48.01 0.82
CA VAL A 628 4.50 -48.82 2.02
C VAL A 628 4.08 -48.10 3.30
N ALA A 629 4.29 -46.79 3.36
CA ALA A 629 3.82 -45.98 4.49
C ALA A 629 2.29 -45.90 4.59
N MET A 630 1.57 -46.03 3.46
CA MET A 630 0.11 -46.06 3.40
C MET A 630 -0.50 -47.47 3.57
N ASN A 631 0.34 -48.51 3.74
CA ASN A 631 -0.06 -49.92 3.81
C ASN A 631 -0.74 -50.48 2.54
N ASN A 632 -0.38 -49.98 1.35
CA ASN A 632 -0.90 -50.51 0.09
C ASN A 632 -0.06 -51.72 -0.36
N ILE A 633 -0.41 -52.90 0.15
CA ILE A 633 0.36 -54.14 -0.09
C ILE A 633 0.41 -54.50 -1.59
N ASP A 634 -0.72 -54.43 -2.30
CA ASP A 634 -0.79 -54.83 -3.70
C ASP A 634 0.03 -53.93 -4.64
N THR A 635 0.02 -52.61 -4.40
CA THR A 635 0.84 -51.66 -5.17
C THR A 635 2.31 -51.85 -4.83
N ALA A 636 2.66 -52.06 -3.56
CA ALA A 636 4.03 -52.31 -3.14
C ALA A 636 4.60 -53.58 -3.79
N ILE A 637 3.84 -54.68 -3.84
CA ILE A 637 4.24 -55.91 -4.52
C ILE A 637 4.37 -55.68 -6.03
N SER A 638 3.44 -54.96 -6.64
CA SER A 638 3.48 -54.63 -8.08
C SER A 638 4.73 -53.80 -8.42
N LEU A 639 5.03 -52.76 -7.65
CA LEU A 639 6.23 -51.92 -7.83
C LEU A 639 7.52 -52.71 -7.61
N LEU A 640 7.56 -53.61 -6.63
CA LEU A 640 8.69 -54.53 -6.43
C LEU A 640 8.86 -55.48 -7.63
N SER A 641 7.77 -55.97 -8.22
CA SER A 641 7.81 -56.79 -9.43
C SER A 641 8.28 -56.01 -10.66
N TRP A 642 8.07 -54.69 -10.68
CA TRP A 642 8.51 -53.77 -11.73
C TRP A 642 9.94 -53.24 -11.54
N GLY A 643 10.68 -53.71 -10.51
CA GLY A 643 12.10 -53.43 -10.33
C GLY A 643 12.43 -52.38 -9.26
N ALA A 644 11.49 -51.96 -8.41
CA ALA A 644 11.78 -51.02 -7.33
C ALA A 644 12.84 -51.54 -6.33
N ARG A 645 13.75 -50.67 -5.89
CA ARG A 645 14.85 -51.02 -4.99
C ARG A 645 14.36 -51.16 -3.55
N LYS A 646 14.21 -52.40 -3.11
CA LYS A 646 13.79 -52.75 -1.74
C LYS A 646 14.73 -52.34 -0.59
N ASN A 647 16.01 -52.04 -0.87
CA ASN A 647 17.05 -51.73 0.14
C ASN A 647 17.69 -50.35 -0.07
N GLU A 648 16.95 -49.43 -0.68
CA GLU A 648 17.38 -48.05 -0.86
C GLU A 648 17.37 -47.30 0.49
N THR A 649 18.27 -46.32 0.62
CA THR A 649 18.37 -45.46 1.81
C THR A 649 18.14 -44.00 1.42
N PHE A 650 17.07 -43.41 1.94
CA PHE A 650 16.64 -42.05 1.62
C PHE A 650 17.23 -41.05 2.61
N TYR A 651 17.99 -40.07 2.12
CA TYR A 651 18.62 -39.06 2.96
C TYR A 651 17.67 -37.94 3.42
N ASP A 652 16.47 -37.86 2.87
CA ASP A 652 15.45 -36.83 3.13
C ASP A 652 14.22 -37.39 3.87
N LYS A 653 14.11 -38.71 4.03
CA LYS A 653 12.96 -39.38 4.67
C LYS A 653 13.33 -39.95 6.04
N VAL A 654 12.33 -40.03 6.93
CA VAL A 654 12.44 -40.80 8.19
C VAL A 654 11.17 -41.62 8.40
N PRO A 655 11.30 -42.95 8.59
CA PRO A 655 12.55 -43.73 8.56
C PRO A 655 13.21 -43.74 7.17
N ASP A 656 14.53 -43.80 7.12
CA ASP A 656 15.34 -43.67 5.90
C ASP A 656 15.29 -44.91 4.99
N THR A 657 14.50 -45.92 5.32
CA THR A 657 14.36 -47.15 4.53
C THR A 657 12.91 -47.57 4.40
N ILE A 658 12.63 -48.33 3.34
CA ILE A 658 11.30 -48.89 3.04
C ILE A 658 10.87 -49.87 4.15
N LEU A 659 11.78 -50.75 4.60
CA LEU A 659 11.49 -51.67 5.70
C LEU A 659 11.26 -50.92 7.01
N GLY A 660 12.03 -49.86 7.27
CA GLY A 660 11.78 -48.97 8.40
C GLY A 660 10.38 -48.36 8.35
N ALA A 661 9.92 -47.91 7.18
CA ALA A 661 8.60 -47.29 7.02
C ALA A 661 7.47 -48.24 7.40
N ALA A 662 7.57 -49.52 7.01
CA ALA A 662 6.61 -50.55 7.40
C ALA A 662 6.62 -50.83 8.92
N ILE A 663 7.79 -50.81 9.56
CA ILE A 663 7.93 -50.98 11.02
C ILE A 663 7.30 -49.82 11.79
N VAL A 664 7.50 -48.58 11.32
CA VAL A 664 6.91 -47.37 11.91
C VAL A 664 5.39 -47.36 11.74
N GLY A 665 4.89 -47.77 10.57
CA GLY A 665 3.45 -47.91 10.31
C GLY A 665 2.77 -49.02 11.13
N GLY A 666 3.53 -49.97 11.67
CA GLY A 666 3.00 -51.07 12.46
C GLY A 666 2.30 -52.16 11.64
N HIS A 667 2.73 -52.34 10.38
CA HIS A 667 2.09 -53.23 9.41
C HIS A 667 2.82 -54.58 9.33
N CYS A 668 2.49 -55.52 10.22
CA CYS A 668 3.17 -56.83 10.30
C CYS A 668 3.18 -57.60 8.96
N GLU A 669 2.07 -57.60 8.22
CA GLU A 669 1.96 -58.28 6.91
C GLU A 669 2.84 -57.63 5.83
N MET A 670 2.90 -56.30 5.80
CA MET A 670 3.80 -55.55 4.92
C MET A 670 5.27 -55.81 5.27
N VAL A 671 5.61 -55.80 6.57
CA VAL A 671 6.96 -56.15 7.04
C VAL A 671 7.33 -57.57 6.58
N GLY A 672 6.42 -58.54 6.77
CA GLY A 672 6.60 -59.91 6.28
C GLY A 672 6.80 -59.98 4.77
N SER A 673 5.97 -59.29 3.99
CA SER A 673 6.04 -59.26 2.52
C SER A 673 7.35 -58.64 2.01
N LEU A 674 7.81 -57.54 2.64
CA LEU A 674 9.08 -56.90 2.32
C LEU A 674 10.28 -57.80 2.67
N LEU A 675 10.25 -58.48 3.82
CA LEU A 675 11.28 -59.44 4.22
C LEU A 675 11.34 -60.64 3.26
N GLN A 676 10.17 -61.18 2.86
CA GLN A 676 10.08 -62.24 1.85
C GLN A 676 10.62 -61.78 0.49
N ALA A 677 10.33 -60.53 0.11
CA ALA A 677 10.90 -59.91 -1.08
C ALA A 677 12.41 -59.65 -0.95
N GLY A 678 13.03 -59.81 0.23
CA GLY A 678 14.47 -59.68 0.48
C GLY A 678 14.93 -58.30 0.94
N ALA A 679 14.05 -57.51 1.55
CA ALA A 679 14.44 -56.30 2.27
C ALA A 679 15.21 -56.68 3.54
N THR A 680 16.36 -56.05 3.80
CA THR A 680 17.26 -56.35 4.92
C THR A 680 17.73 -55.11 5.67
N LYS A 681 17.70 -53.93 5.04
CA LYS A 681 18.15 -52.69 5.68
C LYS A 681 17.02 -52.05 6.49
N ILE A 682 17.22 -51.96 7.81
CA ILE A 682 16.29 -51.30 8.77
C ILE A 682 16.50 -49.76 8.80
N GLY A 683 17.67 -49.29 8.38
CA GLY A 683 17.99 -47.87 8.29
C GLY A 683 18.73 -47.28 9.49
N LYS A 684 19.15 -46.02 9.36
CA LYS A 684 19.87 -45.23 10.36
C LYS A 684 18.96 -44.31 11.18
N SER A 685 17.67 -44.18 10.83
CA SER A 685 16.74 -43.22 11.45
C SER A 685 15.45 -43.85 12.01
N LEU A 686 15.49 -45.11 12.46
CA LEU A 686 14.30 -45.77 13.02
C LEU A 686 13.96 -45.27 14.43
N ILE A 687 13.06 -44.29 14.53
CA ILE A 687 12.66 -43.63 15.79
C ILE A 687 11.46 -44.25 16.51
N GLN A 688 10.70 -45.11 15.83
CA GLN A 688 9.40 -45.58 16.29
C GLN A 688 9.16 -47.04 15.90
N ILE A 689 8.41 -47.76 16.74
CA ILE A 689 7.74 -49.01 16.39
C ILE A 689 6.24 -48.74 16.50
N GLY A 690 5.46 -49.06 15.45
CA GLY A 690 4.07 -48.61 15.34
C GLY A 690 3.14 -49.11 16.45
N ASN A 691 3.30 -50.35 16.92
CA ASN A 691 2.45 -50.97 17.94
C ASN A 691 3.17 -52.13 18.67
N LEU A 692 2.55 -52.65 19.74
CA LEU A 692 3.08 -53.78 20.53
C LEU A 692 3.19 -55.06 19.70
N GLU A 693 2.22 -55.34 18.83
CA GLU A 693 2.19 -56.53 17.98
C GLU A 693 3.42 -56.57 17.06
N THR A 694 3.77 -55.44 16.44
CA THR A 694 4.97 -55.31 15.61
C THR A 694 6.24 -55.52 16.43
N ALA A 695 6.30 -55.00 17.67
CA ALA A 695 7.45 -55.24 18.55
C ALA A 695 7.61 -56.73 18.88
N MET A 696 6.51 -57.42 19.22
CA MET A 696 6.51 -58.86 19.48
C MET A 696 6.89 -59.67 18.21
N TYR A 697 6.36 -59.28 17.05
CA TYR A 697 6.68 -59.89 15.77
C TYR A 697 8.17 -59.73 15.40
N LEU A 698 8.73 -58.52 15.58
CA LEU A 698 10.16 -58.26 15.39
C LEU A 698 11.03 -59.06 16.37
N GLU A 699 10.53 -59.35 17.58
CA GLU A 699 11.25 -60.19 18.54
C GLU A 699 11.22 -61.67 18.13
N GLN A 700 10.09 -62.18 17.63
CA GLN A 700 10.00 -63.53 17.05
C GLN A 700 10.97 -63.70 15.87
N LEU A 701 11.16 -62.65 15.08
CA LEU A 701 12.14 -62.60 13.99
C LEU A 701 13.59 -62.37 14.44
N GLY A 702 13.83 -62.12 15.73
CA GLY A 702 15.17 -61.86 16.29
C GLY A 702 15.77 -60.49 15.96
N LEU A 703 14.99 -59.56 15.40
CA LEU A 703 15.43 -58.23 14.99
C LEU A 703 15.31 -57.18 16.10
N LEU A 704 14.37 -57.36 17.04
CA LEU A 704 14.08 -56.36 18.08
C LEU A 704 15.30 -56.00 18.96
N PRO A 705 16.14 -56.95 19.46
CA PRO A 705 17.28 -56.58 20.31
C PRO A 705 18.30 -55.68 19.60
N GLN A 706 18.53 -55.90 18.31
CA GLN A 706 19.44 -55.09 17.51
C GLN A 706 18.89 -53.67 17.31
N ILE A 707 17.59 -53.56 17.07
CA ILE A 707 16.87 -52.29 16.97
C ILE A 707 16.95 -51.52 18.29
N LEU A 708 16.63 -52.15 19.43
CA LEU A 708 16.64 -51.49 20.74
C LEU A 708 18.04 -51.12 21.22
N HIS A 709 19.08 -51.87 20.84
CA HIS A 709 20.47 -51.48 21.10
C HIS A 709 20.85 -50.22 20.33
N CYS A 710 20.29 -50.01 19.13
CA CYS A 710 20.60 -48.87 18.30
C CYS A 710 19.70 -47.66 18.59
N TYR A 711 18.40 -47.85 18.84
CA TYR A 711 17.38 -46.79 18.88
C TYR A 711 16.46 -46.85 20.10
N GLY A 712 16.86 -47.55 21.16
CA GLY A 712 15.98 -47.85 22.31
C GLY A 712 15.33 -46.62 22.92
N GLN A 713 16.12 -45.62 23.35
CA GLN A 713 15.56 -44.42 23.98
C GLN A 713 14.59 -43.63 23.08
N PRO A 714 14.93 -43.31 21.81
CA PRO A 714 13.97 -42.73 20.86
C PRO A 714 12.67 -43.52 20.75
N ILE A 715 12.75 -44.86 20.61
CA ILE A 715 11.57 -45.72 20.50
C ILE A 715 10.72 -45.67 21.77
N LEU A 716 11.33 -45.65 22.95
CA LEU A 716 10.62 -45.53 24.23
C LEU A 716 9.92 -44.17 24.35
N VAL A 717 10.57 -43.07 23.98
CA VAL A 717 9.99 -41.72 24.01
C VAL A 717 8.83 -41.62 23.03
N SER A 718 8.99 -42.15 21.81
CA SER A 718 7.92 -42.21 20.82
C SER A 718 6.73 -43.05 21.33
N ALA A 719 6.99 -44.18 21.98
CA ALA A 719 5.95 -45.02 22.57
C ALA A 719 5.18 -44.29 23.69
N ILE A 720 5.89 -43.55 24.56
CA ILE A 720 5.27 -42.72 25.61
C ILE A 720 4.37 -41.65 24.97
N ARG A 721 4.86 -40.95 23.94
CA ARG A 721 4.10 -39.91 23.23
C ARG A 721 2.82 -40.46 22.58
N MET A 722 2.87 -41.67 22.05
CA MET A 722 1.74 -42.30 21.37
C MET A 722 0.74 -42.96 22.32
N SER A 723 1.08 -43.15 23.59
CA SER A 723 0.14 -43.70 24.59
C SER A 723 -1.01 -42.72 24.82
N ARG A 724 -2.13 -42.93 24.12
CA ARG A 724 -3.38 -42.20 24.31
C ARG A 724 -4.46 -43.15 24.83
N ARG A 725 -4.62 -43.18 26.16
CA ARG A 725 -5.73 -43.83 26.89
C ARG A 725 -5.81 -45.37 26.78
N SER A 726 -4.79 -46.05 27.31
CA SER A 726 -4.80 -47.45 27.81
C SER A 726 -3.95 -48.52 27.09
N ASP A 727 -3.16 -48.19 26.07
CA ASP A 727 -2.18 -49.13 25.48
C ASP A 727 -0.75 -48.86 25.98
N ASP A 728 -0.56 -48.92 27.30
CA ASP A 728 0.77 -48.88 27.92
C ASP A 728 1.57 -50.18 27.68
N GLY A 729 0.98 -51.16 26.99
CA GLY A 729 1.61 -52.45 26.71
C GLY A 729 2.97 -52.30 26.05
N LEU A 730 3.12 -51.44 25.03
CA LEU A 730 4.42 -51.20 24.39
C LEU A 730 5.40 -50.49 25.32
N VAL A 731 4.96 -49.50 26.09
CA VAL A 731 5.82 -48.77 27.04
C VAL A 731 6.36 -49.71 28.11
N GLN A 732 5.48 -50.48 28.77
CA GLN A 732 5.89 -51.47 29.78
C GLN A 732 6.82 -52.53 29.17
N TYR A 733 6.49 -53.03 27.98
CA TYR A 733 7.31 -54.01 27.27
C TYR A 733 8.73 -53.54 27.00
N LEU A 734 8.90 -52.24 26.69
CA LEU A 734 10.21 -51.61 26.50
C LEU A 734 10.93 -51.37 27.84
N LEU A 735 10.21 -50.97 28.90
CA LEU A 735 10.77 -50.77 30.24
C LEU A 735 11.25 -52.06 30.90
N ASP A 736 10.56 -53.18 30.67
CA ASP A 736 10.97 -54.53 31.12
C ASP A 736 12.32 -54.94 30.52
N ARG A 737 12.66 -54.38 29.35
CA ARG A 737 13.95 -54.56 28.66
C ARG A 737 15.01 -53.52 29.05
N ASN A 738 14.75 -52.72 30.09
CA ASN A 738 15.65 -51.69 30.63
C ASN A 738 16.09 -50.64 29.60
N VAL A 739 15.22 -50.32 28.64
CA VAL A 739 15.51 -49.29 27.62
C VAL A 739 15.74 -47.91 28.26
N ASP A 740 15.06 -47.62 29.38
CA ASP A 740 15.21 -46.39 30.17
C ASP A 740 16.61 -46.18 30.77
N LYS A 741 17.38 -47.26 30.96
CA LYS A 741 18.73 -47.23 31.56
C LYS A 741 19.85 -47.11 30.54
N GLN A 742 19.53 -47.09 29.25
CA GLN A 742 20.54 -46.88 28.22
C GLN A 742 21.19 -45.48 28.37
N PRO A 743 22.43 -45.28 27.88
CA PRO A 743 23.04 -43.95 27.87
C PRO A 743 22.20 -42.96 27.06
N LYS A 744 22.13 -41.69 27.51
CA LYS A 744 21.33 -40.60 26.91
C LYS A 744 21.58 -40.32 25.41
N ASN A 745 22.56 -40.98 24.79
CA ASN A 745 23.08 -40.68 23.44
C ASN A 745 22.98 -41.88 22.47
N VAL A 746 22.37 -42.99 22.88
CA VAL A 746 22.23 -44.19 22.03
C VAL A 746 21.17 -43.94 20.96
N GLY A 747 21.55 -44.06 19.70
CA GLY A 747 20.68 -43.83 18.53
C GLY A 747 20.59 -42.42 18.02
N LEU A 748 21.19 -41.45 18.72
CA LEU A 748 21.06 -40.02 18.39
C LEU A 748 22.14 -39.50 17.43
N LYS A 749 23.22 -40.26 17.21
CA LYS A 749 24.34 -39.88 16.32
C LYS A 749 23.99 -39.70 14.83
N PRO A 750 23.12 -40.53 14.21
CA PRO A 750 22.76 -40.37 12.79
C PRO A 750 22.01 -39.07 12.49
N PHE A 751 21.30 -38.52 13.48
CA PHE A 751 20.51 -37.28 13.36
C PHE A 751 21.38 -36.00 13.36
N PHE A 752 22.70 -36.14 13.57
CA PHE A 752 23.70 -35.07 13.54
C PHE A 752 23.91 -34.43 12.15
N MET A 753 23.72 -35.19 11.06
CA MET A 753 24.00 -34.70 9.70
C MET A 753 22.82 -33.95 9.06
N MET A 754 21.58 -34.23 9.47
CA MET A 754 20.38 -33.63 8.87
C MET A 754 20.09 -32.21 9.37
N SER A 755 20.53 -31.82 10.58
CA SER A 755 20.35 -30.46 11.11
C SER A 755 21.21 -29.40 10.42
N LYS A 756 22.22 -29.80 9.64
CA LYS A 756 23.02 -28.88 8.80
C LYS A 756 22.37 -28.57 7.44
N CYS A 757 21.39 -29.36 7.01
CA CYS A 757 20.80 -29.25 5.67
C CYS A 757 19.55 -28.35 5.59
N SER A 758 19.07 -27.78 6.71
CA SER A 758 17.77 -27.09 6.79
C SER A 758 17.81 -25.56 6.63
N LEU A 759 18.82 -25.00 5.94
CA LEU A 759 18.93 -23.56 5.67
C LEU A 759 18.63 -23.19 4.19
N GLN A 760 17.74 -23.92 3.52
CA GLN A 760 17.13 -23.44 2.28
C GLN A 760 15.59 -23.53 2.37
N PRO A 761 14.87 -22.42 2.10
CA PRO A 761 13.42 -22.46 1.97
C PRO A 761 13.10 -23.00 0.57
N VAL A 762 12.53 -24.20 0.50
CA VAL A 762 11.99 -24.76 -0.74
C VAL A 762 10.51 -25.03 -0.54
N GLY A 763 9.69 -24.28 -1.27
CA GLY A 763 8.34 -24.66 -1.71
C GLY A 763 7.24 -24.77 -0.65
N ARG A 764 6.09 -24.13 -0.92
CA ARG A 764 4.82 -24.40 -0.26
C ARG A 764 4.33 -25.78 -0.69
N GLU A 765 4.80 -26.85 -0.05
CA GLU A 765 4.08 -28.12 0.13
C GLU A 765 4.94 -29.08 0.97
N ARG A 766 4.30 -29.78 1.93
CA ARG A 766 4.88 -30.68 2.97
C ARG A 766 5.32 -30.00 4.28
N TYR A 767 4.34 -29.45 4.99
CA TYR A 767 4.43 -29.06 6.41
C TYR A 767 4.44 -30.23 7.42
N TRP A 768 4.56 -31.48 6.98
CA TRP A 768 4.55 -32.64 7.88
C TRP A 768 5.97 -33.18 8.10
N ARG A 769 6.41 -33.18 9.38
CA ARG A 769 7.57 -33.90 9.98
C ARG A 769 8.96 -33.24 10.08
N PHE A 770 9.09 -31.92 10.17
CA PHE A 770 10.35 -31.33 10.70
C PHE A 770 10.32 -31.03 12.21
N LEU A 771 9.13 -30.90 12.79
CA LEU A 771 8.93 -30.69 14.24
C LEU A 771 9.01 -32.00 15.07
N ASP A 772 8.87 -33.18 14.46
CA ASP A 772 8.77 -34.44 15.21
C ASP A 772 10.11 -35.02 15.68
N TYR A 773 11.25 -34.74 15.02
CA TYR A 773 12.53 -35.32 15.45
C TYR A 773 12.98 -34.81 16.82
N ALA A 774 12.74 -33.52 17.05
CA ALA A 774 13.15 -32.84 18.26
C ALA A 774 12.39 -33.43 19.48
N THR A 775 11.10 -33.76 19.30
CA THR A 775 10.23 -34.36 20.33
C THR A 775 10.62 -35.76 20.78
N VAL A 776 11.24 -36.56 19.90
CA VAL A 776 11.62 -37.95 20.20
C VAL A 776 13.01 -38.03 20.85
N CYS A 777 13.72 -36.91 20.90
CA CYS A 777 15.03 -36.81 21.56
C CYS A 777 14.93 -36.51 23.06
N LEU A 778 13.74 -36.28 23.63
CA LEU A 778 13.60 -35.97 25.06
C LEU A 778 14.05 -37.14 25.97
N SER A 779 14.33 -36.85 27.24
CA SER A 779 14.48 -37.93 28.22
C SER A 779 13.13 -38.64 28.44
N PRO A 780 13.10 -39.96 28.74
CA PRO A 780 11.85 -40.66 29.03
C PRO A 780 11.02 -40.00 30.14
N LEU A 781 11.68 -39.40 31.13
CA LEU A 781 11.01 -38.68 32.22
C LEU A 781 10.39 -37.36 31.74
N ALA A 782 11.10 -36.55 30.95
CA ALA A 782 10.55 -35.34 30.36
C ALA A 782 9.37 -35.66 29.44
N ALA A 783 9.49 -36.69 28.60
CA ALA A 783 8.42 -37.15 27.71
C ALA A 783 7.17 -37.61 28.48
N ALA A 784 7.35 -38.33 29.60
CA ALA A 784 6.27 -38.76 30.47
C ALA A 784 5.52 -37.57 31.11
N ILE A 785 6.24 -36.50 31.45
CA ILE A 785 5.64 -35.27 32.00
C ILE A 785 4.89 -34.50 30.90
N SER A 786 5.46 -34.40 29.70
CA SER A 786 4.93 -33.52 28.64
C SER A 786 3.80 -34.12 27.80
N TYR A 787 3.80 -35.44 27.58
CA TYR A 787 2.85 -36.06 26.64
C TYR A 787 1.70 -36.80 27.30
N LEU A 788 1.85 -37.25 28.54
CA LEU A 788 0.80 -37.97 29.26
C LEU A 788 -0.07 -37.02 30.07
N ARG A 789 -1.35 -37.38 30.23
CA ARG A 789 -2.26 -36.66 31.14
C ARG A 789 -2.16 -37.24 32.55
N PHE A 790 -2.65 -36.48 33.53
CA PHE A 790 -2.79 -36.96 34.90
C PHE A 790 -3.97 -37.95 34.99
N PRO A 791 -3.86 -39.09 35.72
CA PRO A 791 -2.80 -39.51 36.65
C PRO A 791 -1.70 -40.41 36.05
N GLU A 792 -1.75 -40.73 34.76
CA GLU A 792 -0.80 -41.63 34.09
C GLU A 792 0.61 -41.03 34.06
N SER A 793 0.73 -39.72 33.78
CA SER A 793 2.00 -39.00 33.84
C SER A 793 2.66 -39.09 35.21
N PHE A 794 1.89 -38.92 36.29
CA PHE A 794 2.39 -39.01 37.67
C PHE A 794 2.86 -40.43 38.02
N SER A 795 2.12 -41.45 37.59
CA SER A 795 2.46 -42.85 37.86
C SER A 795 3.73 -43.27 37.13
N LEU A 796 3.86 -42.92 35.84
CA LEU A 796 5.04 -43.22 35.04
C LEU A 796 6.26 -42.40 35.49
N ALA A 797 6.08 -41.10 35.78
CA ALA A 797 7.16 -40.26 36.32
C ALA A 797 7.71 -40.80 37.65
N LYS A 798 6.82 -41.20 38.57
CA LYS A 798 7.21 -41.84 39.83
C LYS A 798 7.98 -43.14 39.60
N LEU A 799 7.52 -43.99 38.68
CA LEU A 799 8.20 -45.23 38.31
C LEU A 799 9.59 -44.96 37.74
N LEU A 800 9.73 -44.00 36.82
CA LEU A 800 11.01 -43.63 36.22
C LEU A 800 11.99 -43.04 37.26
N ILE A 801 11.52 -42.21 38.19
CA ILE A 801 12.35 -41.67 39.29
C ILE A 801 12.82 -42.80 40.22
N VAL A 802 11.94 -43.74 40.61
CA VAL A 802 12.32 -44.91 41.41
C VAL A 802 13.35 -45.78 40.68
N ARG A 803 13.27 -45.84 39.34
CA ARG A 803 14.24 -46.56 38.50
C ARG A 803 15.55 -45.79 38.26
N GLY A 804 15.69 -44.57 38.77
CA GLY A 804 16.93 -43.78 38.77
C GLY A 804 17.02 -42.70 37.70
N ALA A 805 15.90 -42.21 37.17
CA ALA A 805 15.92 -41.10 36.20
C ALA A 805 16.53 -39.82 36.80
N SER A 806 17.46 -39.19 36.07
CA SER A 806 18.10 -37.93 36.48
C SER A 806 17.13 -36.76 36.36
N ILE A 807 17.10 -35.87 37.35
CA ILE A 807 16.31 -34.63 37.34
C ILE A 807 17.26 -33.44 37.06
N GLY A 808 17.01 -32.69 35.99
CA GLY A 808 17.79 -31.50 35.64
C GLY A 808 16.93 -30.37 35.05
N ASP A 809 17.58 -29.41 34.39
CA ASP A 809 16.92 -28.23 33.79
C ASP A 809 15.83 -28.63 32.77
N LEU A 810 16.03 -29.72 32.02
CA LEU A 810 15.06 -30.21 31.03
C LEU A 810 13.79 -30.74 31.70
N GLU A 811 13.93 -31.65 32.68
CA GLU A 811 12.79 -32.24 33.39
C GLU A 811 12.01 -31.21 34.21
N LEU A 812 12.71 -30.25 34.82
CA LEU A 812 12.07 -29.13 35.53
C LEU A 812 11.35 -28.18 34.57
N THR A 813 11.92 -27.89 33.41
CA THR A 813 11.24 -27.07 32.40
C THR A 813 9.96 -27.76 31.93
N ALA A 814 9.99 -29.08 31.72
CA ALA A 814 8.81 -29.85 31.32
C ALA A 814 7.70 -29.79 32.39
N ALA A 815 8.06 -29.89 33.67
CA ALA A 815 7.11 -29.79 34.77
C ALA A 815 6.51 -28.39 34.95
N VAL A 816 7.29 -27.33 34.69
CA VAL A 816 6.78 -25.94 34.69
C VAL A 816 5.79 -25.73 33.54
N GLU A 817 6.07 -26.30 32.36
CA GLU A 817 5.15 -26.26 31.21
C GLU A 817 3.84 -27.01 31.48
N ASP A 818 3.90 -28.19 32.08
CA ASP A 818 2.72 -28.98 32.43
C ASP A 818 1.87 -28.28 33.50
N TYR A 819 2.49 -27.66 34.51
CA TYR A 819 1.78 -26.92 35.58
C TYR A 819 0.90 -25.78 35.03
N ARG A 820 1.30 -25.11 33.94
CA ARG A 820 0.47 -24.10 33.25
C ARG A 820 -0.90 -24.65 32.83
N CYS A 821 -0.96 -25.92 32.40
CA CYS A 821 -2.14 -26.53 31.80
C CYS A 821 -3.21 -26.98 32.82
N GLY A 822 -2.92 -26.97 34.13
CA GLY A 822 -3.92 -27.25 35.16
C GLY A 822 -3.37 -27.39 36.58
N SER A 823 -4.13 -26.93 37.59
CA SER A 823 -3.75 -26.90 39.01
C SER A 823 -3.56 -28.28 39.66
N GLN A 824 -4.01 -29.37 39.03
CA GLN A 824 -3.86 -30.75 39.53
C GLN A 824 -2.41 -31.28 39.37
N HIS A 825 -1.57 -30.61 38.58
CA HIS A 825 -0.24 -31.06 38.19
C HIS A 825 0.89 -30.59 39.12
N PHE A 826 0.58 -29.79 40.16
CA PHE A 826 1.57 -29.40 41.18
C PHE A 826 2.25 -30.61 41.83
N GLY A 827 1.55 -31.75 41.92
CA GLY A 827 2.09 -32.99 42.47
C GLY A 827 3.33 -33.51 41.73
N ILE A 828 3.41 -33.35 40.40
CA ILE A 828 4.58 -33.77 39.61
C ILE A 828 5.76 -32.83 39.87
N LEU A 829 5.51 -31.52 39.85
CA LEU A 829 6.55 -30.53 40.15
C LEU A 829 7.07 -30.71 41.59
N GLN A 830 6.17 -30.92 42.56
CA GLN A 830 6.55 -31.17 43.95
C GLN A 830 7.35 -32.47 44.10
N LEU A 831 6.94 -33.55 43.40
CA LEU A 831 7.68 -34.81 43.36
C LEU A 831 9.12 -34.60 42.85
N LEU A 832 9.31 -33.80 41.80
CA LEU A 832 10.65 -33.49 41.28
C LEU A 832 11.45 -32.64 42.25
N LEU A 833 10.85 -31.60 42.83
CA LEU A 833 11.49 -30.71 43.80
C LEU A 833 11.89 -31.44 45.10
N ASP A 834 11.07 -32.37 45.58
CA ASP A 834 11.35 -33.18 46.78
C ASP A 834 12.50 -34.17 46.56
N ASN A 835 12.69 -34.64 45.32
CA ASN A 835 13.75 -35.58 44.94
C ASN A 835 15.02 -34.89 44.40
N LEU A 836 15.05 -33.55 44.40
CA LEU A 836 16.20 -32.77 43.99
C LEU A 836 17.23 -32.74 45.14
N SER A 837 18.39 -33.38 44.93
CA SER A 837 19.48 -33.37 45.91
C SER A 837 20.02 -31.95 46.11
N GLN A 838 20.45 -31.59 47.33
CA GLN A 838 20.93 -30.25 47.73
C GLN A 838 22.23 -29.75 47.06
N GLN A 839 22.53 -30.16 45.82
CA GLN A 839 23.58 -29.56 45.01
C GLN A 839 22.97 -28.50 44.09
N PRO A 840 23.49 -27.26 44.08
CA PRO A 840 22.96 -26.20 43.23
C PRO A 840 23.16 -26.56 41.75
N CYS A 841 22.08 -26.93 41.06
CA CYS A 841 22.08 -27.07 39.61
C CYS A 841 21.59 -25.77 38.96
N ALA A 842 22.32 -25.30 37.95
CA ALA A 842 21.87 -24.20 37.10
C ALA A 842 20.68 -24.68 36.27
N VAL A 843 19.55 -24.00 36.39
CA VAL A 843 18.31 -24.35 35.68
C VAL A 843 17.73 -23.17 34.90
N PRO A 844 18.52 -22.60 33.96
CA PRO A 844 18.18 -21.33 33.35
C PRO A 844 16.92 -21.38 32.48
N ASN A 845 16.61 -22.53 31.88
CA ASN A 845 15.41 -22.65 31.03
C ASN A 845 14.15 -22.81 31.89
N ALA A 846 14.21 -23.53 33.01
CA ALA A 846 13.08 -23.64 33.93
C ALA A 846 12.71 -22.28 34.56
N PHE A 847 13.71 -21.47 34.92
CA PHE A 847 13.51 -20.11 35.39
C PHE A 847 12.95 -19.18 34.31
N GLU A 848 13.49 -19.24 33.09
CA GLU A 848 12.96 -18.45 31.97
C GLU A 848 11.49 -18.75 31.72
N LYS A 849 11.13 -20.03 31.76
CA LYS A 849 9.74 -20.45 31.56
C LYS A 849 8.81 -20.03 32.69
N ALA A 850 9.28 -20.09 33.94
CA ALA A 850 8.53 -19.60 35.09
C ALA A 850 8.29 -18.07 35.02
N LEU A 851 9.23 -17.32 34.43
CA LEU A 851 9.11 -15.87 34.25
C LEU A 851 8.12 -15.46 33.14
N GLN A 852 7.83 -16.35 32.18
CA GLN A 852 6.86 -16.10 31.11
C GLN A 852 5.42 -15.98 31.63
N TYR A 853 5.10 -16.63 32.76
CA TYR A 853 3.73 -16.78 33.23
C TYR A 853 3.45 -15.95 34.50
N ASP A 854 2.69 -14.87 34.34
CA ASP A 854 2.39 -13.88 35.40
C ASP A 854 1.76 -14.45 36.68
N HIS A 855 1.05 -15.57 36.60
CA HIS A 855 0.37 -16.20 37.74
C HIS A 855 1.28 -17.11 38.57
N ILE A 856 2.55 -17.29 38.17
CA ILE A 856 3.46 -18.32 38.70
C ILE A 856 4.70 -17.71 39.38
N VAL A 857 4.65 -16.44 39.76
CA VAL A 857 5.75 -15.73 40.48
C VAL A 857 6.17 -16.46 41.77
N PHE A 858 5.24 -17.18 42.42
CA PHE A 858 5.56 -18.01 43.58
C PHE A 858 6.56 -19.13 43.26
N LEU A 859 6.54 -19.72 42.06
CA LEU A 859 7.54 -20.74 41.68
C LEU A 859 8.93 -20.14 41.57
N VAL A 860 9.08 -18.92 41.06
CA VAL A 860 10.40 -18.24 41.02
C VAL A 860 10.95 -18.12 42.44
N ARG A 861 10.12 -17.73 43.42
CA ARG A 861 10.53 -17.71 44.83
C ARG A 861 10.85 -19.09 45.37
N ARG A 862 10.01 -20.09 45.06
CA ARG A 862 10.19 -21.46 45.53
C ARG A 862 11.46 -22.10 44.99
N PHE A 863 11.79 -21.86 43.72
CA PHE A 863 13.04 -22.30 43.11
C PHE A 863 14.25 -21.70 43.81
N LEU A 864 14.19 -20.40 44.12
CA LEU A 864 15.23 -19.70 44.87
C LEU A 864 15.35 -20.19 46.32
N GLU A 865 14.23 -20.49 47.00
CA GLU A 865 14.21 -21.08 48.36
C GLU A 865 14.90 -22.45 48.42
N ILE A 866 14.76 -23.26 47.36
CA ILE A 866 15.37 -24.58 47.23
C ILE A 866 16.86 -24.48 46.83
N GLY A 867 17.34 -23.28 46.47
CA GLY A 867 18.73 -23.02 46.12
C GLY A 867 19.07 -23.27 44.65
N LEU A 868 18.07 -23.25 43.76
CA LEU A 868 18.29 -23.37 42.31
C LEU A 868 18.92 -22.08 41.76
N ASP A 869 19.98 -22.23 40.95
CA ASP A 869 20.68 -21.08 40.38
C ASP A 869 20.01 -20.64 39.06
N PRO A 870 19.53 -19.39 38.95
CA PRO A 870 19.10 -18.78 37.68
C PRO A 870 20.29 -18.35 36.80
N GLY A 871 21.52 -18.64 37.17
CA GLY A 871 22.70 -18.42 36.34
C GLY A 871 22.79 -19.38 35.14
N GLY A 872 23.49 -18.94 34.10
CA GLY A 872 23.75 -19.74 32.88
C GLY A 872 23.19 -19.09 31.61
N LYS A 873 23.68 -19.55 30.45
CA LYS A 873 23.15 -19.12 29.15
C LYS A 873 21.75 -19.70 28.99
N VAL A 874 20.75 -18.85 28.75
CA VAL A 874 19.43 -19.32 28.31
C VAL A 874 19.56 -19.78 26.88
N VAL A 875 19.58 -21.08 26.74
CA VAL A 875 19.91 -21.79 25.51
C VAL A 875 18.86 -21.62 24.44
N ALA A 876 17.59 -21.68 24.84
CA ALA A 876 16.45 -21.68 23.94
C ALA A 876 15.30 -20.91 24.57
N SER A 877 14.80 -19.86 23.90
CA SER A 877 13.41 -19.45 24.11
C SER A 877 12.53 -20.47 23.38
N GLY A 878 11.86 -21.38 24.09
CA GLY A 878 10.85 -22.24 23.45
C GLY A 878 10.78 -23.68 23.96
N PHE A 879 10.35 -24.55 23.06
CA PHE A 879 10.00 -25.96 23.26
C PHE A 879 11.16 -26.80 23.83
N LEU A 880 10.83 -27.78 24.67
CA LEU A 880 11.76 -28.67 25.39
C LEU A 880 12.82 -29.31 24.50
N ASP A 881 12.49 -29.54 23.25
CA ASP A 881 13.35 -30.20 22.28
C ASP A 881 14.63 -29.41 22.00
N ASN A 882 14.56 -28.07 22.00
CA ASN A 882 15.73 -27.22 21.84
C ASN A 882 16.65 -27.28 23.08
N ILE A 883 16.07 -27.40 24.27
CA ILE A 883 16.85 -27.52 25.52
C ILE A 883 17.66 -28.82 25.50
N PHE A 884 17.04 -29.92 25.06
CA PHE A 884 17.72 -31.21 24.93
C PHE A 884 18.83 -31.18 23.87
N LEU A 885 18.57 -30.61 22.68
CA LEU A 885 19.56 -30.52 21.59
C LEU A 885 20.83 -29.78 22.02
N TYR A 886 20.72 -28.73 22.83
CA TYR A 886 21.90 -28.07 23.40
C TYR A 886 22.60 -28.88 24.48
N GLN A 887 21.88 -29.54 25.39
CA GLN A 887 22.52 -30.41 26.40
C GLN A 887 23.35 -31.52 25.73
N LEU A 888 22.91 -31.98 24.55
CA LEU A 888 23.59 -33.00 23.76
C LEU A 888 24.79 -32.46 22.97
N HIS A 889 24.71 -31.24 22.43
CA HIS A 889 25.65 -30.74 21.42
C HIS A 889 26.42 -29.46 21.77
N GLY A 890 26.04 -28.74 22.83
CA GLY A 890 26.63 -27.46 23.23
C GLY A 890 26.42 -26.31 22.23
N VAL A 891 25.65 -26.52 21.16
CA VAL A 891 25.43 -25.54 20.08
C VAL A 891 23.94 -25.35 19.85
N ILE A 892 23.40 -24.29 20.44
CA ILE A 892 22.24 -23.56 19.94
C ILE A 892 22.56 -22.09 20.23
N ASP A 893 22.89 -21.35 19.19
CA ASP A 893 23.21 -19.93 19.29
C ASP A 893 21.95 -19.12 19.00
N CYS A 894 21.11 -18.94 20.02
CA CYS A 894 20.08 -17.90 19.99
C CYS A 894 20.79 -16.55 20.20
N GLU A 895 21.38 -15.99 19.13
CA GLU A 895 22.33 -14.85 19.15
C GLU A 895 21.83 -13.53 19.79
N VAL A 896 20.64 -13.48 20.39
CA VAL A 896 19.98 -12.21 20.79
C VAL A 896 19.89 -12.01 22.30
N LEU A 897 19.72 -13.06 23.13
CA LEU A 897 19.46 -12.91 24.57
C LEU A 897 20.07 -14.06 25.39
N ASP A 898 21.19 -13.81 26.08
CA ASP A 898 21.94 -14.87 26.78
C ASP A 898 21.58 -15.02 28.27
N SER A 899 21.04 -13.98 28.92
CA SER A 899 20.82 -13.96 30.37
C SER A 899 19.32 -13.99 30.75
N ILE A 900 19.01 -14.65 31.87
CA ILE A 900 17.66 -14.61 32.48
C ILE A 900 17.27 -13.17 32.85
N LEU A 901 18.22 -12.30 33.20
CA LEU A 901 17.91 -10.89 33.44
C LEU A 901 17.37 -10.20 32.17
N GLU A 902 17.95 -10.48 31.01
CA GLU A 902 17.49 -9.93 29.74
C GLU A 902 16.07 -10.43 29.41
N ARG A 903 15.76 -11.69 29.72
CA ARG A 903 14.43 -12.29 29.53
C ARG A 903 13.40 -11.76 30.54
N ALA A 904 13.77 -11.63 31.81
CA ALA A 904 12.90 -11.10 32.87
C ALA A 904 12.38 -9.70 32.57
N VAL A 905 13.18 -8.90 31.85
CA VAL A 905 12.82 -7.57 31.39
C VAL A 905 11.68 -7.60 30.36
N ILE A 906 11.67 -8.56 29.42
CA ILE A 906 10.69 -8.63 28.30
C ILE A 906 9.27 -8.86 28.81
N TRP A 907 9.10 -9.72 29.82
CA TRP A 907 7.80 -10.21 30.28
C TRP A 907 7.07 -9.27 31.27
N ARG A 908 7.46 -7.99 31.36
CA ARG A 908 6.75 -6.90 32.08
C ARG A 908 6.54 -7.05 33.60
N ASN A 909 7.19 -7.98 34.28
CA ASN A 909 7.01 -8.17 35.73
C ASN A 909 8.15 -7.57 36.57
N GLY A 910 7.97 -6.31 37.01
CA GLY A 910 8.95 -5.64 37.87
C GLY A 910 9.17 -6.29 39.25
N VAL A 911 8.26 -7.13 39.74
CA VAL A 911 8.46 -7.88 40.99
C VAL A 911 9.36 -9.08 40.75
N SER A 912 9.12 -9.82 39.66
CA SER A 912 9.98 -10.94 39.27
C SER A 912 11.39 -10.48 38.90
N LEU A 913 11.50 -9.38 38.13
CA LEU A 913 12.81 -8.78 37.82
C LEU A 913 13.56 -8.42 39.10
N ARG A 914 12.93 -7.72 40.06
CA ARG A 914 13.58 -7.39 41.33
C ARG A 914 13.93 -8.64 42.13
N THR A 915 13.06 -9.65 42.17
CA THR A 915 13.32 -10.91 42.88
C THR A 915 14.55 -11.62 42.31
N VAL A 916 14.66 -11.71 40.97
CA VAL A 916 15.81 -12.30 40.27
C VAL A 916 17.07 -11.42 40.41
N LEU A 917 16.93 -10.09 40.37
CA LEU A 917 18.04 -9.16 40.52
C LEU A 917 18.70 -9.26 41.91
N HIS A 918 17.91 -9.57 42.95
CA HIS A 918 18.40 -9.77 44.32
C HIS A 918 18.78 -11.22 44.64
N SER A 919 18.50 -12.19 43.75
CA SER A 919 18.72 -13.61 44.05
C SER A 919 20.20 -14.00 44.04
N ARG A 920 21.00 -13.33 43.21
CA ARG A 920 22.45 -13.55 43.09
C ARG A 920 23.19 -12.27 42.72
N THR A 921 24.52 -12.29 42.84
CA THR A 921 25.37 -11.18 42.40
C THR A 921 25.59 -11.23 40.89
N TRP A 922 24.78 -10.47 40.14
CA TRP A 922 24.93 -10.32 38.68
C TRP A 922 26.10 -9.41 38.30
N THR A 923 26.79 -9.72 37.20
CA THR A 923 27.89 -8.90 36.67
C THR A 923 27.39 -7.58 36.08
N ALA A 924 28.25 -6.55 36.03
CA ALA A 924 27.90 -5.27 35.41
C ALA A 924 27.52 -5.40 33.93
N VAL A 925 28.14 -6.36 33.23
CA VAL A 925 27.87 -6.70 31.82
C VAL A 925 26.47 -7.30 31.65
N GLU A 926 26.10 -8.31 32.45
CA GLU A 926 24.76 -8.92 32.39
C GLU A 926 23.65 -7.90 32.69
N LYS A 927 23.88 -7.04 33.69
CA LYS A 927 22.96 -5.93 34.01
C LYS A 927 22.90 -4.90 32.87
N GLY A 928 24.03 -4.58 32.25
CA GLY A 928 24.12 -3.65 31.13
C GLY A 928 23.38 -4.15 29.88
N ARG A 929 23.50 -5.45 29.56
CA ARG A 929 22.73 -6.06 28.47
C ARG A 929 21.23 -6.04 28.78
N ALA A 930 20.82 -6.38 30.00
CA ALA A 930 19.44 -6.29 30.43
C ALA A 930 18.90 -4.85 30.36
N LEU A 931 19.73 -3.84 30.63
CA LEU A 931 19.38 -2.42 30.50
C LEU A 931 19.08 -2.06 29.04
N THR A 932 19.92 -2.48 28.10
CA THR A 932 19.71 -2.27 26.66
C THR A 932 18.42 -2.93 26.17
N THR A 933 18.16 -4.16 26.62
CA THR A 933 16.90 -4.87 26.35
C THR A 933 15.70 -4.13 26.95
N ALA A 934 15.82 -3.58 28.17
CA ALA A 934 14.74 -2.83 28.82
C ALA A 934 14.40 -1.54 28.08
N LEU A 935 15.42 -0.86 27.54
CA LEU A 935 15.26 0.30 26.69
C LEU A 935 14.55 -0.07 25.39
N HIS A 936 14.96 -1.16 24.74
CA HIS A 936 14.31 -1.66 23.52
C HIS A 936 12.81 -1.95 23.74
N TYR A 937 12.42 -2.66 24.80
CA TYR A 937 11.01 -2.97 25.06
C TYR A 937 10.23 -1.88 25.83
N ARG A 938 10.85 -0.72 26.11
CA ARG A 938 10.23 0.47 26.73
C ARG A 938 9.79 0.28 28.19
N HIS A 939 10.55 -0.49 28.97
CA HIS A 939 10.23 -0.77 30.37
C HIS A 939 10.87 0.23 31.35
N LYS A 940 10.20 1.37 31.56
CA LYS A 940 10.73 2.47 32.39
C LYS A 940 11.14 2.07 33.81
N SER A 941 10.35 1.23 34.49
CA SER A 941 10.68 0.76 35.85
C SER A 941 11.91 -0.14 35.86
N ALA A 942 12.02 -1.06 34.91
CA ALA A 942 13.17 -1.95 34.78
C ALA A 942 14.45 -1.17 34.44
N VAL A 943 14.36 -0.15 33.58
CA VAL A 943 15.47 0.77 33.29
C VAL A 943 15.96 1.45 34.57
N GLN A 944 15.04 1.97 35.39
CA GLN A 944 15.40 2.57 36.68
C GLN A 944 16.07 1.56 37.62
N ASP A 945 15.45 0.40 37.84
CA ASP A 945 15.95 -0.65 38.73
C ASP A 945 17.35 -1.13 38.32
N LEU A 946 17.61 -1.27 37.01
CA LEU A 946 18.90 -1.71 36.48
C LEU A 946 19.98 -0.62 36.57
N LEU A 947 19.64 0.64 36.32
CA LEU A 947 20.57 1.76 36.52
C LEU A 947 20.95 1.92 37.99
N ASP A 948 19.99 1.78 38.90
CA ASP A 948 20.23 1.86 40.35
C ASP A 948 21.05 0.66 40.85
N ALA A 949 20.95 -0.49 40.17
CA ALA A 949 21.77 -1.68 40.45
C ALA A 949 23.18 -1.65 39.83
N GLY A 950 23.58 -0.55 39.18
CA GLY A 950 24.91 -0.36 38.60
C GLY A 950 25.11 -1.12 37.27
N ALA A 951 24.11 -1.14 36.40
CA ALA A 951 24.23 -1.65 35.04
C ALA A 951 25.26 -0.86 34.22
N ASP A 952 26.09 -1.57 33.43
CA ASP A 952 27.00 -0.95 32.48
C ASP A 952 26.23 -0.32 31.31
N VAL A 953 26.33 1.00 31.17
CA VAL A 953 25.59 1.81 30.18
C VAL A 953 26.12 1.70 28.75
N ASN A 954 27.22 0.97 28.54
CA ASN A 954 27.87 0.82 27.23
C ASN A 954 27.64 -0.55 26.57
N GLN A 955 26.87 -1.44 27.21
CA GLN A 955 26.65 -2.79 26.71
C GLN A 955 25.67 -2.80 25.54
N ALA A 956 26.16 -3.05 24.33
CA ALA A 956 25.31 -3.17 23.15
C ALA A 956 24.71 -4.57 23.03
N VAL A 957 23.45 -4.65 22.61
CA VAL A 957 22.73 -5.91 22.32
C VAL A 957 22.39 -5.94 20.83
N ARG A 958 22.56 -7.10 20.20
CA ARG A 958 22.21 -7.32 18.80
C ARG A 958 20.69 -7.43 18.66
N ILE A 959 20.08 -6.49 17.95
CA ILE A 959 18.64 -6.36 17.74
C ILE A 959 18.43 -6.07 16.25
N ASP A 960 17.54 -6.82 15.58
CA ASP A 960 17.10 -6.56 14.20
C ASP A 960 18.23 -6.18 13.22
N LEU A 961 19.29 -7.02 13.18
CA LEU A 961 20.48 -6.89 12.32
C LEU A 961 21.54 -5.84 12.73
N GLY A 962 21.34 -5.07 13.81
CA GLY A 962 22.31 -4.09 14.35
C GLY A 962 22.62 -4.31 15.83
N SER A 963 23.75 -3.81 16.35
CA SER A 963 24.12 -3.93 17.77
C SER A 963 24.01 -2.57 18.44
N TYR A 964 22.92 -2.22 19.12
CA TYR A 964 22.72 -0.83 19.59
C TYR A 964 23.06 -0.66 21.09
N PRO A 965 23.81 0.39 21.49
CA PRO A 965 24.03 0.70 22.91
C PRO A 965 22.81 1.42 23.52
N PRO A 966 22.68 1.41 24.87
CA PRO A 966 21.64 2.13 25.61
C PRO A 966 21.40 3.57 25.15
N LEU A 967 22.49 4.32 24.93
CA LEU A 967 22.43 5.72 24.52
C LEU A 967 21.76 5.92 23.17
N TRP A 968 22.05 5.04 22.19
CA TRP A 968 21.41 5.07 20.87
C TRP A 968 19.89 4.92 20.97
N LEU A 969 19.45 3.91 21.75
CA LEU A 969 18.04 3.62 21.96
C LEU A 969 17.29 4.74 22.68
N ALA A 970 17.96 5.49 23.56
CA ALA A 970 17.41 6.67 24.22
C ALA A 970 17.24 7.85 23.23
N ILE A 971 18.21 8.03 22.33
CA ILE A 971 18.20 9.09 21.32
C ILE A 971 17.11 8.87 20.27
N GLU A 972 16.98 7.66 19.71
CA GLU A 972 15.91 7.34 18.75
C GLU A 972 14.51 7.54 19.36
N ARG A 973 14.38 7.29 20.67
CA ARG A 973 13.14 7.53 21.43
C ARG A 973 12.92 9.00 21.80
N GLN A 974 13.90 9.85 21.54
CA GLN A 974 13.90 11.27 21.89
C GLN A 974 13.74 11.53 23.41
N ASP A 975 14.23 10.62 24.27
CA ASP A 975 14.15 10.78 25.72
C ASP A 975 15.31 11.63 26.26
N ILE A 976 15.07 12.93 26.40
CA ILE A 976 16.06 13.92 26.87
C ILE A 976 16.56 13.60 28.29
N SER A 977 15.67 13.14 29.17
CA SER A 977 15.99 12.90 30.58
C SER A 977 16.91 11.70 30.75
N LEU A 978 16.59 10.62 30.03
CA LEU A 978 17.37 9.40 30.01
C LEU A 978 18.69 9.58 29.28
N THR A 979 18.70 10.32 28.17
CA THR A 979 19.95 10.67 27.45
C THR A 979 20.91 11.40 28.38
N ARG A 980 20.45 12.44 29.09
CA ARG A 980 21.28 13.18 30.05
C ARG A 980 21.82 12.27 31.15
N ARG A 981 20.98 11.35 31.66
CA ARG A 981 21.39 10.42 32.71
C ARG A 981 22.42 9.41 32.23
N LEU A 982 22.23 8.81 31.06
CA LEU A 982 23.19 7.87 30.47
C LEU A 982 24.54 8.54 30.21
N VAL A 983 24.53 9.76 29.66
CA VAL A 983 25.74 10.56 29.45
C VAL A 983 26.45 10.86 30.78
N ALA A 984 25.71 11.25 31.82
CA ALA A 984 26.27 11.48 33.16
C ALA A 984 26.86 10.22 33.80
N LEU A 985 26.37 9.04 33.41
CA LEU A 985 26.89 7.73 33.86
C LEU A 985 28.07 7.22 33.00
N GLY A 986 28.56 8.01 32.05
CA GLY A 986 29.72 7.66 31.22
C GLY A 986 29.37 6.84 29.97
N ALA A 987 28.20 7.07 29.37
CA ALA A 987 27.86 6.46 28.10
C ALA A 987 28.76 6.95 26.95
N ASP A 988 29.24 6.00 26.13
CA ASP A 988 30.09 6.26 24.98
C ASP A 988 29.30 6.99 23.88
N CYS A 989 29.65 8.25 23.65
CA CYS A 989 29.02 9.12 22.66
C CYS A 989 29.63 8.96 21.26
N GLU A 990 30.77 8.27 21.15
CA GLU A 990 31.55 8.12 19.92
C GLU A 990 31.27 6.79 19.19
N TRP A 991 30.37 5.98 19.76
CA TRP A 991 29.99 4.67 19.27
C TRP A 991 29.43 4.71 17.83
N ASN A 992 29.84 3.72 17.02
CA ASN A 992 29.45 3.59 15.61
C ASN A 992 28.94 2.17 15.29
N ILE A 993 28.02 2.09 14.31
CA ILE A 993 27.60 0.81 13.74
C ILE A 993 28.59 0.44 12.64
N SER A 994 29.50 -0.50 12.92
CA SER A 994 30.38 -1.09 11.90
C SER A 994 30.50 -2.58 12.13
N ARG A 995 29.54 -3.35 11.61
CA ARG A 995 29.67 -4.80 11.41
C ARG A 995 28.62 -5.25 10.40
N ASN A 996 29.11 -5.74 9.25
CA ASN A 996 28.38 -6.35 8.13
C ASN A 996 27.89 -5.46 6.97
N ASN A 997 28.15 -4.14 6.98
CA ASN A 997 28.01 -3.34 5.76
C ASN A 997 28.96 -2.13 5.77
N PRO A 998 30.15 -2.20 5.15
CA PRO A 998 31.14 -1.12 5.18
C PRO A 998 30.67 0.19 4.52
N GLY A 999 29.53 0.17 3.83
CA GLY A 999 28.91 1.36 3.23
C GLY A 999 28.07 2.23 4.18
N ARG A 1000 27.71 1.79 5.40
CA ARG A 1000 26.78 2.55 6.27
C ARG A 1000 27.30 2.76 7.70
N GLU A 1001 28.46 3.40 7.85
CA GLU A 1001 28.88 3.87 9.17
C GLU A 1001 27.93 4.98 9.66
N LYS A 1002 27.09 4.69 10.65
CA LYS A 1002 26.20 5.68 11.29
C LYS A 1002 26.67 5.87 12.74
N THR A 1003 26.99 7.11 13.11
CA THR A 1003 27.42 7.48 14.47
C THR A 1003 26.22 7.87 15.33
N ILE A 1004 26.35 7.73 16.65
CA ILE A 1004 25.35 8.21 17.63
C ILE A 1004 25.01 9.69 17.40
N PHE A 1005 26.03 10.51 17.12
CA PHE A 1005 25.85 11.93 16.88
C PHE A 1005 25.00 12.21 15.62
N CYS A 1006 25.26 11.52 14.51
CA CYS A 1006 24.42 11.64 13.31
C CYS A 1006 22.99 11.13 13.56
N ALA A 1007 22.82 10.09 14.38
CA ALA A 1007 21.48 9.62 14.76
C ALA A 1007 20.71 10.73 15.51
N ALA A 1008 21.34 11.41 16.46
CA ALA A 1008 20.73 12.53 17.18
C ALA A 1008 20.34 13.69 16.24
N VAL A 1009 21.19 14.06 15.28
CA VAL A 1009 20.87 15.11 14.31
C VAL A 1009 19.66 14.74 13.45
N ASN A 1010 19.56 13.49 12.99
CA ASN A 1010 18.43 13.00 12.19
C ASN A 1010 17.09 12.99 12.96
N THR A 1011 17.11 13.02 14.30
CA THR A 1011 15.86 13.15 15.07
C THR A 1011 15.27 14.57 15.04
N GLY A 1012 16.06 15.58 14.65
CA GLY A 1012 15.67 16.99 14.72
C GLY A 1012 15.61 17.56 16.15
N ASN A 1013 15.93 16.79 17.18
CA ASN A 1013 15.79 17.20 18.57
C ASN A 1013 17.01 18.01 19.06
N ARG A 1014 16.88 19.34 19.02
CA ARG A 1014 17.92 20.30 19.44
C ARG A 1014 18.48 20.07 20.85
N HIS A 1015 17.67 19.59 21.79
CA HIS A 1015 18.11 19.40 23.17
C HIS A 1015 19.04 18.19 23.30
N ILE A 1016 18.77 17.12 22.54
CA ILE A 1016 19.63 15.94 22.49
C ILE A 1016 20.92 16.27 21.75
N VAL A 1017 20.83 16.96 20.61
CA VAL A 1017 22.01 17.43 19.87
C VAL A 1017 22.89 18.31 20.75
N LYS A 1018 22.30 19.22 21.54
CA LYS A 1018 23.06 20.04 22.49
C LYS A 1018 23.72 19.22 23.61
N ILE A 1019 23.01 18.27 24.22
CA ILE A 1019 23.59 17.38 25.24
C ILE A 1019 24.81 16.64 24.69
N LEU A 1020 24.73 16.16 23.45
CA LEU A 1020 25.85 15.49 22.82
C LEU A 1020 26.96 16.48 22.44
N LEU A 1021 26.66 17.65 21.89
CA LEU A 1021 27.68 18.67 21.57
C LEU A 1021 28.47 19.15 22.80
N ASP A 1022 27.82 19.23 23.96
CA ASP A 1022 28.48 19.61 25.22
C ASP A 1022 29.53 18.56 25.68
N VAL A 1023 29.48 17.33 25.14
CA VAL A 1023 30.32 16.18 25.56
C VAL A 1023 31.17 15.60 24.41
N CYS A 1024 30.70 15.68 23.16
CA CYS A 1024 31.35 15.13 21.97
C CYS A 1024 32.48 16.05 21.53
N THR A 1025 33.65 15.47 21.24
CA THR A 1025 34.87 16.24 20.93
C THR A 1025 35.19 16.30 19.43
N TYR A 1026 34.38 15.65 18.58
CA TYR A 1026 34.71 15.50 17.15
C TYR A 1026 33.50 15.68 16.20
N VAL A 1027 33.18 16.94 15.90
CA VAL A 1027 32.07 17.36 15.01
C VAL A 1027 32.34 17.06 13.52
N ASN A 1028 33.62 17.00 13.11
CA ASN A 1028 34.06 16.89 11.70
C ASN A 1028 34.59 15.49 11.30
N ARG A 1029 33.80 14.41 11.51
CA ARG A 1029 34.20 13.04 11.09
C ARG A 1029 34.10 12.81 9.59
N PRO A 1030 35.12 12.33 8.86
CA PRO A 1030 35.00 12.05 7.41
C PRO A 1030 33.86 11.07 7.06
N ALA A 1031 33.22 11.25 5.90
CA ALA A 1031 32.10 10.43 5.42
C ALA A 1031 32.53 9.00 5.07
N ALA A 1032 31.67 8.01 5.38
CA ALA A 1032 31.81 6.65 4.86
C ALA A 1032 31.57 6.57 3.34
N SER A 1033 32.05 5.51 2.70
CA SER A 1033 32.13 5.37 1.24
C SER A 1033 30.79 5.42 0.50
N GLU A 1034 29.67 5.01 1.11
CA GLU A 1034 28.35 4.97 0.44
C GLU A 1034 27.27 5.79 1.16
N ARG A 1035 26.72 6.83 0.50
CA ARG A 1035 25.61 7.64 1.05
C ARG A 1035 25.84 8.16 2.48
N GLY A 1036 27.08 8.19 2.96
CA GLY A 1036 27.44 8.63 4.29
C GLY A 1036 27.11 10.10 4.46
N ARG A 1037 25.96 10.40 5.08
CA ARG A 1037 25.53 11.77 5.40
C ARG A 1037 26.07 12.14 6.76
N MET A 1038 26.83 13.22 6.82
CA MET A 1038 27.41 13.72 8.05
C MET A 1038 26.49 14.74 8.74
N ALA A 1039 26.74 15.07 10.00
CA ALA A 1039 25.87 15.90 10.83
C ALA A 1039 25.41 17.22 10.15
N LEU A 1040 26.35 18.02 9.63
CA LEU A 1040 26.01 19.29 8.98
C LEU A 1040 25.26 19.10 7.65
N GLN A 1041 25.65 18.09 6.86
CA GLN A 1041 24.99 17.74 5.60
C GLN A 1041 23.55 17.25 5.83
N ALA A 1042 23.34 16.39 6.83
CA ALA A 1042 22.02 15.88 7.21
C ALA A 1042 21.11 17.00 7.74
N ALA A 1043 21.63 17.89 8.59
CA ALA A 1043 20.88 19.06 9.08
C ALA A 1043 20.49 20.02 7.95
N ALA A 1044 21.38 20.23 6.97
CA ALA A 1044 21.12 21.06 5.81
C ALA A 1044 20.11 20.43 4.84
N GLU A 1045 20.13 19.10 4.66
CA GLU A 1045 19.16 18.39 3.82
C GLU A 1045 17.75 18.33 4.43
N ASP A 1046 17.65 18.23 5.76
CA ASP A 1046 16.39 18.24 6.50
C ASP A 1046 15.80 19.65 6.69
N GLY A 1047 16.62 20.69 6.45
CA GLY A 1047 16.18 22.08 6.57
C GLY A 1047 16.17 22.62 8.01
N ASN A 1048 16.84 21.95 8.95
CA ASN A 1048 16.83 22.32 10.36
C ASN A 1048 17.83 23.44 10.66
N VAL A 1049 17.41 24.69 10.47
CA VAL A 1049 18.23 25.90 10.66
C VAL A 1049 18.88 25.95 12.05
N GLN A 1050 18.15 25.58 13.12
CA GLN A 1050 18.72 25.66 14.47
C GLN A 1050 19.80 24.61 14.72
N ILE A 1051 19.69 23.42 14.13
CA ILE A 1051 20.76 22.42 14.20
C ILE A 1051 21.95 22.82 13.35
N VAL A 1052 21.72 23.40 12.16
CA VAL A 1052 22.80 23.99 11.36
C VAL A 1052 23.56 25.05 12.17
N ASP A 1053 22.86 25.94 12.87
CA ASP A 1053 23.48 26.95 13.74
C ASP A 1053 24.31 26.31 14.85
N MET A 1054 23.74 25.36 15.60
CA MET A 1054 24.47 24.68 16.68
C MET A 1054 25.70 23.93 16.20
N LEU A 1055 25.67 23.34 15.00
CA LEU A 1055 26.80 22.63 14.42
C LEU A 1055 27.90 23.58 13.95
N LEU A 1056 27.53 24.68 13.29
CA LEU A 1056 28.48 25.72 12.86
C LEU A 1056 29.12 26.42 14.07
N ASP A 1057 28.32 26.75 15.10
CA ASP A 1057 28.81 27.29 16.37
C ASP A 1057 29.78 26.33 17.08
N ALA A 1058 29.59 25.02 16.89
CA ALA A 1058 30.48 23.97 17.40
C ALA A 1058 31.69 23.68 16.49
N GLY A 1059 31.91 24.48 15.44
CA GLY A 1059 33.07 24.39 14.54
C GLY A 1059 32.93 23.35 13.41
N ALA A 1060 31.71 23.03 12.98
CA ALA A 1060 31.50 22.16 11.82
C ALA A 1060 32.07 22.79 10.53
N ASP A 1061 32.84 22.03 9.75
CA ASP A 1061 33.40 22.48 8.48
C ASP A 1061 32.31 22.51 7.38
N PRO A 1062 31.96 23.69 6.81
CA PRO A 1062 30.97 23.79 5.75
C PRO A 1062 31.41 23.13 4.43
N ASN A 1063 32.71 22.89 4.25
CA ASN A 1063 33.34 22.32 3.04
C ASN A 1063 33.68 20.84 3.16
N GLN A 1064 33.24 20.22 4.24
CA GLN A 1064 33.49 18.82 4.51
C GLN A 1064 33.05 17.91 3.35
N SER A 1065 33.96 17.01 2.95
CA SER A 1065 33.83 16.21 1.72
C SER A 1065 32.61 15.29 1.72
N ALA A 1066 31.99 15.14 0.56
CA ALA A 1066 30.84 14.27 0.32
C ALA A 1066 31.24 12.79 0.17
N ALA A 1067 30.33 11.86 0.48
CA ALA A 1067 30.49 10.44 0.16
C ALA A 1067 30.64 10.21 -1.37
N GLU A 1068 31.33 9.15 -1.78
CA GLU A 1068 31.63 8.85 -3.20
C GLU A 1068 30.41 8.47 -4.03
N PHE A 1069 29.34 7.99 -3.39
CA PHE A 1069 28.08 7.61 -4.02
C PHE A 1069 26.92 8.46 -3.50
N GLY A 1070 26.31 9.28 -4.37
CA GLY A 1070 25.11 10.07 -4.08
C GLY A 1070 25.26 11.09 -2.94
N GLY A 1071 26.50 11.44 -2.58
CA GLY A 1071 26.81 12.42 -1.54
C GLY A 1071 26.78 13.86 -2.04
N GLY A 1072 26.69 14.81 -1.12
CA GLY A 1072 26.87 16.24 -1.38
C GLY A 1072 27.36 17.02 -0.15
N THR A 1073 27.90 18.23 -0.37
CA THR A 1073 28.20 19.17 0.72
C THR A 1073 26.91 19.73 1.31
N ALA A 1074 26.99 20.36 2.49
CA ALA A 1074 25.83 20.99 3.12
C ALA A 1074 25.17 22.03 2.19
N LEU A 1075 25.99 22.80 1.46
CA LEU A 1075 25.51 23.79 0.48
C LEU A 1075 24.83 23.12 -0.72
N GLN A 1076 25.36 22.00 -1.22
CA GLN A 1076 24.74 21.25 -2.31
C GLN A 1076 23.36 20.73 -1.91
N PHE A 1077 23.20 20.16 -0.71
CA PHE A 1077 21.90 19.72 -0.21
C PHE A 1077 20.93 20.88 0.02
N ALA A 1078 21.39 21.98 0.63
CA ALA A 1078 20.57 23.19 0.80
C ALA A 1078 20.10 23.75 -0.56
N ALA A 1079 20.95 23.70 -1.59
CA ALA A 1079 20.63 24.15 -2.94
C ALA A 1079 19.59 23.26 -3.64
N ILE A 1080 19.76 21.94 -3.58
CA ILE A 1080 18.82 20.93 -4.11
C ILE A 1080 17.43 21.10 -3.47
N LYS A 1081 17.38 21.26 -2.14
CA LYS A 1081 16.13 21.41 -1.39
C LYS A 1081 15.53 22.81 -1.45
N GLY A 1082 16.30 23.81 -1.86
CA GLY A 1082 15.86 25.21 -1.95
C GLY A 1082 15.88 25.98 -0.62
N TYR A 1083 16.67 25.55 0.37
CA TYR A 1083 16.75 26.20 1.68
C TYR A 1083 17.69 27.42 1.67
N ILE A 1084 17.19 28.53 1.11
CA ILE A 1084 17.96 29.76 0.91
C ILE A 1084 18.56 30.32 2.21
N GLY A 1085 17.81 30.25 3.33
CA GLY A 1085 18.30 30.71 4.63
C GLY A 1085 19.52 29.92 5.11
N ILE A 1086 19.53 28.61 4.90
CA ILE A 1086 20.67 27.73 5.23
C ILE A 1086 21.82 27.98 4.26
N ALA A 1087 21.55 28.09 2.96
CA ALA A 1087 22.59 28.38 1.96
C ALA A 1087 23.31 29.69 2.25
N ARG A 1088 22.60 30.77 2.59
CA ARG A 1088 23.21 32.05 2.98
C ARG A 1088 24.12 31.92 4.19
N LYS A 1089 23.72 31.13 5.19
CA LYS A 1089 24.55 30.89 6.39
C LYS A 1089 25.80 30.10 6.04
N LEU A 1090 25.66 28.99 5.32
CA LEU A 1090 26.80 28.19 4.88
C LEU A 1090 27.79 28.99 4.05
N LEU A 1091 27.30 29.84 3.13
CA LEU A 1091 28.13 30.75 2.33
C LEU A 1091 28.83 31.80 3.20
N ALA A 1092 28.14 32.37 4.19
CA ALA A 1092 28.73 33.31 5.14
C ALA A 1092 29.85 32.66 5.99
N GLU A 1093 29.73 31.38 6.30
CA GLU A 1093 30.75 30.56 6.96
C GLU A 1093 31.83 30.03 5.99
N GLY A 1094 31.82 30.45 4.72
CA GLY A 1094 32.87 30.12 3.75
C GLY A 1094 32.66 28.81 2.97
N ALA A 1095 31.41 28.34 2.81
CA ALA A 1095 31.11 27.23 1.92
C ALA A 1095 31.52 27.52 0.46
N ASP A 1096 32.22 26.58 -0.17
CA ASP A 1096 32.64 26.65 -1.55
C ASP A 1096 31.43 26.43 -2.48
N VAL A 1097 30.98 27.52 -3.10
CA VAL A 1097 29.90 27.54 -4.10
C VAL A 1097 30.18 26.62 -5.30
N ASN A 1098 31.47 26.37 -5.58
CA ASN A 1098 31.96 25.56 -6.69
C ASN A 1098 32.47 24.19 -6.25
N ALA A 1099 32.11 23.74 -5.05
CA ALA A 1099 32.49 22.43 -4.53
C ALA A 1099 32.18 21.31 -5.53
N LYS A 1100 33.15 20.40 -5.72
CA LYS A 1100 33.02 19.27 -6.62
C LYS A 1100 31.84 18.38 -6.18
N LYS A 1101 31.13 17.83 -7.16
CA LYS A 1101 30.09 16.83 -6.92
C LYS A 1101 30.71 15.46 -6.66
N SER A 1102 29.94 14.59 -6.00
CA SER A 1102 30.27 13.18 -5.76
C SER A 1102 30.56 12.40 -7.06
N LEU A 1103 31.39 11.35 -6.98
CA LEU A 1103 31.87 10.57 -8.13
C LEU A 1103 30.74 9.89 -8.90
N ARG A 1104 29.73 9.37 -8.20
CA ARG A 1104 28.54 8.72 -8.76
C ARG A 1104 27.28 9.41 -8.27
N ASP A 1105 26.36 9.72 -9.19
CA ASP A 1105 25.06 10.36 -8.94
C ASP A 1105 25.07 11.71 -8.20
N GLY A 1106 26.22 12.36 -8.05
CA GLY A 1106 26.33 13.68 -7.44
C GLY A 1106 25.78 14.82 -8.30
N ARG A 1107 25.47 15.95 -7.65
CA ARG A 1107 25.17 17.25 -8.27
C ARG A 1107 25.99 18.35 -7.61
N THR A 1108 26.42 19.34 -8.39
CA THR A 1108 26.90 20.61 -7.83
C THR A 1108 25.72 21.44 -7.32
N ALA A 1109 25.97 22.47 -6.50
CA ALA A 1109 24.91 23.32 -5.96
C ALA A 1109 24.08 23.97 -7.09
N LEU A 1110 24.75 24.45 -8.15
CA LEU A 1110 24.12 25.03 -9.33
C LEU A 1110 23.31 24.00 -10.14
N GLU A 1111 23.86 22.80 -10.37
CA GLU A 1111 23.14 21.73 -11.08
C GLU A 1111 21.88 21.29 -10.31
N GLY A 1112 21.98 21.11 -8.99
CA GLY A 1112 20.85 20.70 -8.16
C GLY A 1112 19.75 21.76 -8.03
N ALA A 1113 20.12 23.04 -7.92
CA ALA A 1113 19.15 24.14 -7.93
C ALA A 1113 18.42 24.26 -9.28
N ALA A 1114 19.11 24.01 -10.41
CA ALA A 1114 18.50 24.03 -11.74
C ALA A 1114 17.59 22.83 -11.99
N GLU A 1115 18.02 21.63 -11.59
CA GLU A 1115 17.26 20.38 -11.72
C GLU A 1115 15.88 20.42 -11.03
N HIS A 1116 15.75 21.22 -9.96
CA HIS A 1116 14.55 21.35 -9.14
C HIS A 1116 13.87 22.73 -9.20
N GLY A 1117 14.14 23.54 -10.22
CA GLY A 1117 13.37 24.77 -10.43
C GLY A 1117 13.65 25.90 -9.43
N ARG A 1118 14.76 25.88 -8.69
CA ARG A 1118 15.03 26.79 -7.55
C ARG A 1118 15.61 28.13 -8.00
N ILE A 1119 14.77 28.97 -8.63
CA ILE A 1119 15.16 30.28 -9.21
C ILE A 1119 15.93 31.19 -8.22
N ASP A 1120 15.39 31.43 -7.03
CA ASP A 1120 16.03 32.32 -6.04
C ASP A 1120 17.37 31.76 -5.53
N MET A 1121 17.50 30.43 -5.47
CA MET A 1121 18.74 29.75 -5.11
C MET A 1121 19.77 29.87 -6.24
N LEU A 1122 19.36 29.71 -7.50
CA LEU A 1122 20.24 29.95 -8.65
C LEU A 1122 20.77 31.37 -8.64
N GLN A 1123 19.90 32.35 -8.38
CA GLN A 1123 20.31 33.74 -8.32
C GLN A 1123 21.30 34.00 -7.17
N LEU A 1124 21.07 33.40 -5.99
CA LEU A 1124 22.02 33.44 -4.88
C LEU A 1124 23.37 32.84 -5.28
N LEU A 1125 23.39 31.61 -5.80
CA LEU A 1125 24.64 30.92 -6.16
C LEU A 1125 25.42 31.66 -7.25
N LEU A 1126 24.73 32.25 -8.24
CA LEU A 1126 25.36 33.05 -9.29
C LEU A 1126 25.97 34.35 -8.74
N ASN A 1127 25.26 35.03 -7.83
CA ASN A 1127 25.77 36.23 -7.16
C ASN A 1127 27.01 35.93 -6.30
N GLU A 1128 27.07 34.75 -5.69
CA GLU A 1128 28.17 34.28 -4.86
C GLU A 1128 29.32 33.65 -5.68
N GLY A 1129 29.29 33.78 -7.00
CA GLY A 1129 30.41 33.40 -7.87
C GLY A 1129 30.41 31.95 -8.36
N ALA A 1130 29.23 31.32 -8.51
CA ALA A 1130 29.13 30.03 -9.20
C ALA A 1130 29.73 30.11 -10.62
N SER A 1131 30.69 29.23 -10.90
CA SER A 1131 31.50 29.26 -12.11
C SER A 1131 30.68 28.82 -13.34
N ILE A 1132 30.31 29.79 -14.18
CA ILE A 1132 29.58 29.56 -15.43
C ILE A 1132 30.46 29.61 -16.70
N VAL A 1133 31.73 30.04 -16.57
CA VAL A 1133 32.69 30.19 -17.67
C VAL A 1133 33.88 29.22 -17.53
N ALA A 1134 34.64 29.03 -18.63
CA ALA A 1134 35.83 28.16 -18.69
C ALA A 1134 35.60 26.73 -18.15
N SER A 1135 36.31 26.30 -17.10
CA SER A 1135 36.19 24.98 -16.49
C SER A 1135 34.79 24.69 -15.92
N GLY A 1136 34.02 25.73 -15.56
CA GLY A 1136 32.64 25.60 -15.09
C GLY A 1136 31.58 25.58 -16.20
N ARG A 1137 31.95 25.84 -17.46
CA ARG A 1137 31.00 25.86 -18.60
C ARG A 1137 30.29 24.52 -18.78
N ARG A 1138 30.99 23.41 -18.54
CA ARG A 1138 30.41 22.06 -18.62
C ARG A 1138 29.35 21.81 -17.54
N GLN A 1139 29.57 22.31 -16.33
CA GLN A 1139 28.62 22.24 -15.22
C GLN A 1139 27.38 23.10 -15.52
N TYR A 1140 27.59 24.32 -16.00
CA TYR A 1140 26.53 25.24 -16.39
C TYR A 1140 25.65 24.67 -17.53
N ILE A 1141 26.25 24.10 -18.58
CA ILE A 1141 25.50 23.42 -19.66
C ILE A 1141 24.68 22.25 -19.11
N ARG A 1142 25.25 21.47 -18.20
CA ARG A 1142 24.54 20.36 -17.57
C ARG A 1142 23.38 20.84 -16.69
N ALA A 1143 23.54 21.95 -15.96
CA ALA A 1143 22.46 22.57 -15.18
C ALA A 1143 21.29 23.01 -16.07
N VAL A 1144 21.56 23.65 -17.22
CA VAL A 1144 20.52 24.01 -18.20
C VAL A 1144 19.82 22.77 -18.74
N LYS A 1145 20.56 21.72 -19.15
CA LYS A 1145 19.97 20.48 -19.65
C LYS A 1145 19.11 19.76 -18.60
N LEU A 1146 19.55 19.73 -17.34
CA LEU A 1146 18.77 19.13 -16.24
C LEU A 1146 17.47 19.91 -15.99
N ALA A 1147 17.52 21.25 -16.02
CA ALA A 1147 16.32 22.08 -15.93
C ALA A 1147 15.33 21.78 -17.07
N GLU A 1148 15.81 21.62 -18.31
CA GLU A 1148 14.95 21.29 -19.45
C GLU A 1148 14.36 19.88 -19.37
N GLN A 1149 15.17 18.89 -18.96
CA GLN A 1149 14.73 17.50 -18.80
C GLN A 1149 13.61 17.37 -17.75
N ASN A 1150 13.63 18.20 -16.71
CA ASN A 1150 12.61 18.24 -15.67
C ASN A 1150 11.51 19.29 -15.91
N ALA A 1151 11.42 19.86 -17.12
CA ALA A 1151 10.41 20.86 -17.50
C ALA A 1151 10.45 22.19 -16.69
N GLU A 1152 11.60 22.52 -16.09
CA GLU A 1152 11.83 23.75 -15.33
C GLU A 1152 12.25 24.92 -16.22
N PHE A 1153 11.44 25.23 -17.25
CA PHE A 1153 11.77 26.17 -18.32
C PHE A 1153 12.12 27.59 -17.85
N GLY A 1154 11.57 28.03 -16.72
CA GLY A 1154 11.91 29.32 -16.11
C GLY A 1154 13.37 29.39 -15.63
N THR A 1155 13.88 28.30 -15.05
CA THR A 1155 15.29 28.22 -14.64
C THR A 1155 16.23 28.07 -15.81
N ALA A 1156 15.85 27.26 -16.82
CA ALA A 1156 16.62 27.11 -18.05
C ALA A 1156 16.77 28.45 -18.78
N LYS A 1157 15.68 29.24 -18.84
CA LYS A 1157 15.71 30.59 -19.40
C LYS A 1157 16.61 31.53 -18.60
N LEU A 1158 16.44 31.58 -17.27
CA LEU A 1158 17.29 32.43 -16.41
C LEU A 1158 18.77 32.11 -16.58
N LEU A 1159 19.14 30.83 -16.60
CA LEU A 1159 20.51 30.42 -16.80
C LEU A 1159 21.02 30.87 -18.17
N ARG A 1160 20.26 30.64 -19.26
CA ARG A 1160 20.62 31.06 -20.62
C ARG A 1160 20.86 32.56 -20.74
N ASP A 1161 20.03 33.37 -20.10
CA ASP A 1161 20.11 34.82 -20.12
C ASP A 1161 21.37 35.36 -19.41
N GLN A 1162 21.93 34.61 -18.45
CA GLN A 1162 23.06 35.04 -17.62
C GLN A 1162 24.45 34.62 -18.15
N GLY A 1163 24.54 33.65 -19.08
CA GLY A 1163 25.81 32.93 -19.34
C GLY A 1163 26.36 32.96 -20.76
N GLY A 1164 25.84 33.80 -21.66
CA GLY A 1164 26.30 33.83 -23.06
C GLY A 1164 26.10 32.47 -23.75
N TRP A 1165 24.90 31.89 -23.58
CA TRP A 1165 24.54 30.58 -24.10
C TRP A 1165 24.75 30.50 -25.62
N THR A 1166 25.42 29.43 -26.06
CA THR A 1166 25.51 29.03 -27.46
C THR A 1166 25.22 27.53 -27.50
N GLU A 1167 24.33 27.09 -28.41
CA GLU A 1167 23.92 25.68 -28.55
C GLU A 1167 25.09 24.70 -28.73
#